data_AF-A0A7V9B709-F1
#
_entry.id   AF-A0A7V9B709-F1
#
_cell.length_a   1.000
_cell.length_b   1.000
_cell.length_c   1.000
_cell.angle_alpha   90.00
_cell.angle_beta   90.00
_cell.angle_gamma   90.00
#
_symmetry.space_group_name_H-M   'P 1'
#
loop_
_entity.id
_entity.type
_entity.pdbx_description
1 polymer ?
#
loop_
_entity_poly.entity_id
_entity_poly.type
_entity_poly.pdbx_seq_one_letter_code
_entity_poly.pdbx_strand_id
1 'polypeptide(L)'
;MAGAPDIDDVTPDIDVDEKGDGFRRGVAVIVALIAFFAVTVAYLQAVESNDEDRAARDAQRASVDSFGSEVGASAQTRADLGLATEIELQRERQAINAGRVQFDNADDIHQAASERFAAVQEALRPFTPVDPADGATANEALAAAAQAPDAAGLLQEVLADRADDHGGKADSYVAVLTVLAVGLFLIGLSLTVQGRTRWVLAGPGIAVALVCVVATGLIARRPITVVSENATRLAAEGQRAANAGRFEEAFDAYDAAIADSPDFAAAYSRRADVHFRAGLLQSGQTQFPSITSEDARNAAIEDLDRALDLGADRDFATVAEAGFFAFLDRDFERSAELSAQAVELNDRQAQVHFNLGVAQVALDDENAARRAYVDGIEVLRALPDKSVIPAILAGARTDLSLLRDLLNSVELENRLPLIETQEARLAEFEAGLLCAEQECSDPVDGDVELGDVEFTSRAGFVFANVPVEGMDPGETFGAAWYFRTDPELPFEQAAFAPFEVRTVRDDGVLETSALPSEFPPCPLGGEYLVRLYSGDRFLGEVTGEVPPSPIGASFTTDADPLAGLEVCVPDGFTSEVVEDDTLGSVTTFVRGDLQIFPTTVRGVVPPGTDPEEAARIFIEGALSDDDVELEPATLLGRTLIARSFVDLAGFQAVSPTGIIAAAVDEQGTVRVVFLGGTDDRALMTEVLGLVQFTGLPETP
;
A
#
# COMPACT_ATOMS: atom_id res chain seq x y z
N MET A 1 65.32 77.55 -54.46
CA MET A 1 66.66 76.96 -54.23
C MET A 1 66.57 76.07 -53.00
N ALA A 2 66.67 74.76 -53.21
CA ALA A 2 66.97 73.65 -52.29
C ALA A 2 66.15 72.43 -52.78
N GLY A 3 66.87 71.39 -53.23
CA GLY A 3 66.34 70.29 -54.05
C GLY A 3 65.48 69.26 -53.30
N ALA A 4 64.59 68.62 -54.06
CA ALA A 4 63.88 67.40 -53.68
C ALA A 4 64.70 66.18 -54.14
N PRO A 5 64.78 65.09 -53.35
CA PRO A 5 65.42 63.86 -53.77
C PRO A 5 64.47 63.02 -54.63
N ASP A 6 65.05 62.37 -55.65
CA ASP A 6 64.46 61.28 -56.44
C ASP A 6 63.99 60.16 -55.50
N ILE A 7 62.74 59.72 -55.69
CA ILE A 7 62.20 58.50 -55.09
C ILE A 7 62.26 57.45 -56.21
N ASP A 8 63.16 56.49 -56.04
CA ASP A 8 63.29 55.32 -56.91
C ASP A 8 61.96 54.54 -56.98
N ASP A 9 61.49 54.36 -58.20
CA ASP A 9 60.37 53.52 -58.60
C ASP A 9 60.76 52.05 -58.48
N VAL A 10 60.57 51.49 -57.28
CA VAL A 10 60.62 50.04 -57.06
C VAL A 10 59.22 49.49 -57.26
N THR A 11 58.89 49.15 -58.51
CA THR A 11 57.78 48.25 -58.82
C THR A 11 58.22 46.83 -58.46
N PRO A 12 57.60 46.15 -57.47
CA PRO A 12 57.86 44.75 -57.24
C PRO A 12 57.20 43.97 -58.37
N ASP A 13 58.00 43.22 -59.13
CA ASP A 13 57.51 42.17 -60.01
C ASP A 13 56.78 41.14 -59.14
N ILE A 14 55.44 41.20 -59.13
CA ILE A 14 54.61 40.17 -58.53
C ILE A 14 54.55 39.04 -59.55
N ASP A 15 55.52 38.15 -59.46
CA ASP A 15 55.52 36.88 -60.17
C ASP A 15 54.38 36.02 -59.58
N VAL A 16 53.21 36.09 -60.22
CA VAL A 16 52.06 35.27 -59.87
C VAL A 16 52.36 33.85 -60.34
N ASP A 17 52.98 33.06 -59.45
CA ASP A 17 53.26 31.65 -59.66
C ASP A 17 51.92 30.89 -59.79
N GLU A 18 51.43 30.78 -61.02
CA GLU A 18 50.07 30.35 -61.38
C GLU A 18 49.81 28.85 -61.17
N LYS A 19 50.78 28.10 -60.63
CA LYS A 19 50.66 26.67 -60.26
C LYS A 19 50.43 26.49 -58.77
N GLY A 20 49.28 26.98 -58.30
CA GLY A 20 48.85 26.81 -56.91
C GLY A 20 48.82 25.34 -56.47
N ASP A 21 49.59 25.03 -55.42
CA ASP A 21 49.69 23.76 -54.71
C ASP A 21 48.29 23.14 -54.46
N GLY A 22 47.94 22.10 -55.22
CA GLY A 22 46.60 21.48 -55.19
C GLY A 22 46.18 21.01 -53.81
N PHE A 23 47.15 20.70 -52.93
CA PHE A 23 46.91 20.37 -51.53
C PHE A 23 46.27 21.54 -50.77
N ARG A 24 46.79 22.76 -50.91
CA ARG A 24 46.25 23.94 -50.21
C ARG A 24 44.82 24.24 -50.64
N ARG A 25 44.52 24.08 -51.94
CA ARG A 25 43.14 24.21 -52.46
C ARG A 25 42.22 23.14 -51.87
N GLY A 26 42.66 21.88 -51.84
CA GLY A 26 41.90 20.79 -51.23
C GLY A 26 41.62 21.00 -49.74
N VAL A 27 42.64 21.39 -48.96
CA VAL A 27 42.48 21.70 -47.53
C VAL A 27 41.56 22.91 -47.32
N ALA A 28 41.67 23.95 -48.14
CA ALA A 28 40.77 25.11 -48.03
C ALA A 28 39.30 24.73 -48.24
N VAL A 29 39.01 23.85 -49.21
CA VAL A 29 37.66 23.31 -49.42
C VAL A 29 37.19 22.50 -48.21
N ILE A 30 38.05 21.63 -47.66
CA ILE A 30 37.73 20.84 -46.47
C ILE A 30 37.44 21.74 -45.26
N VAL A 31 38.28 22.76 -45.00
CA VAL A 31 38.07 23.72 -43.92
C VAL A 31 36.74 24.46 -44.10
N ALA A 32 36.41 24.88 -45.33
CA ALA A 32 35.13 25.52 -45.63
C ALA A 32 33.94 24.58 -45.36
N LEU A 33 34.04 23.30 -45.74
CA LEU A 33 33.00 22.30 -45.46
C LEU A 33 32.84 22.04 -43.95
N ILE A 34 33.95 21.94 -43.22
CA ILE A 34 33.93 21.74 -41.76
C ILE A 34 33.35 22.99 -41.07
N ALA A 35 33.70 24.19 -41.53
CA ALA A 35 33.14 25.43 -40.98
C ALA A 35 31.63 25.53 -41.23
N PHE A 36 31.16 25.16 -42.43
CA PHE A 36 29.73 25.09 -42.72
C PHE A 36 29.03 24.06 -41.82
N PHE A 37 29.62 22.88 -41.65
CA PHE A 37 29.12 21.87 -40.74
C PHE A 37 29.08 22.35 -39.27
N ALA A 38 30.11 23.06 -38.80
CA ALA A 38 30.14 23.66 -37.47
C ALA A 38 28.98 24.65 -37.26
N VAL A 39 28.68 25.48 -38.27
CA VAL A 39 27.52 26.38 -38.24
C VAL A 39 26.20 25.59 -38.15
N THR A 40 26.08 24.48 -38.88
CA THR A 40 24.91 23.60 -38.78
C THR A 40 24.76 23.01 -37.39
N VAL A 41 25.84 22.50 -36.78
CA VAL A 41 25.81 21.94 -35.41
C VAL A 41 25.47 23.03 -34.40
N ALA A 42 26.03 24.24 -34.54
CA ALA A 42 25.70 25.37 -33.68
C ALA A 42 24.24 25.82 -33.82
N TYR A 43 23.67 25.75 -35.02
CA TYR A 43 22.25 25.99 -35.23
C TYR A 43 21.39 24.93 -34.53
N LEU A 44 21.72 23.64 -34.67
CA LEU A 44 21.00 22.57 -33.98
C LEU A 44 21.08 22.73 -32.46
N GLN A 45 22.27 23.01 -31.93
CA GLN A 45 22.47 23.31 -30.51
C GLN A 45 21.58 24.46 -30.02
N ALA A 46 21.50 25.55 -30.80
CA ALA A 46 20.67 26.69 -30.45
C ALA A 46 19.17 26.38 -30.54
N VAL A 47 18.74 25.52 -31.45
CA VAL A 47 17.33 25.08 -31.53
C VAL A 47 16.97 24.25 -30.31
N GLU A 48 17.74 23.20 -30.01
CA GLU A 48 17.47 22.32 -28.87
C GLU A 48 17.51 23.11 -27.55
N SER A 49 18.47 24.03 -27.37
CA SER A 49 18.54 24.88 -26.17
C SER A 49 17.34 25.83 -26.05
N ASN A 50 16.78 26.34 -27.16
CA ASN A 50 15.56 27.14 -27.12
C ASN A 50 14.32 26.30 -26.78
N ASP A 51 14.29 25.03 -27.19
CA ASP A 51 13.19 24.11 -26.93
C ASP A 51 13.25 23.57 -25.48
N GLU A 52 14.44 23.29 -24.95
CA GLU A 52 14.70 23.06 -23.52
C GLU A 52 14.13 24.22 -22.68
N ASP A 53 14.51 25.46 -23.00
CA ASP A 53 14.02 26.67 -22.32
C ASP A 53 12.49 26.80 -22.35
N ARG A 54 11.83 26.34 -23.42
CA ARG A 54 10.37 26.34 -23.53
C ARG A 54 9.76 25.26 -22.67
N ALA A 55 10.24 24.02 -22.80
CA ALA A 55 9.79 22.88 -22.02
C ALA A 55 9.98 23.12 -20.51
N ALA A 56 11.12 23.66 -20.09
CA ALA A 56 11.38 24.01 -18.70
C ALA A 56 10.42 25.08 -18.17
N ARG A 57 10.06 26.09 -18.97
CA ARG A 57 9.05 27.10 -18.59
C ARG A 57 7.66 26.50 -18.48
N ASP A 58 7.31 25.57 -19.37
CA ASP A 58 6.02 24.89 -19.34
C ASP A 58 5.94 23.91 -18.17
N ALA A 59 7.01 23.19 -17.85
CA ALA A 59 7.13 22.37 -16.64
C ALA A 59 6.98 23.21 -15.37
N GLN A 60 7.60 24.39 -15.31
CA GLN A 60 7.43 25.31 -14.17
C GLN A 60 5.99 25.79 -14.01
N ARG A 61 5.26 26.04 -15.11
CA ARG A 61 3.83 26.40 -15.05
C ARG A 61 3.00 25.22 -14.56
N ALA A 62 3.22 24.04 -15.13
CA ALA A 62 2.55 22.81 -14.71
C ALA A 62 2.80 22.49 -13.23
N SER A 63 4.00 22.77 -12.70
CA SER A 63 4.32 22.62 -11.29
C SER A 63 3.52 23.56 -10.39
N VAL A 64 3.34 24.82 -10.80
CA VAL A 64 2.47 25.77 -10.07
C VAL A 64 1.01 25.33 -10.10
N ASP A 65 0.54 24.84 -11.25
CA ASP A 65 -0.83 24.34 -11.40
C ASP A 65 -1.05 23.05 -10.60
N SER A 66 -0.06 22.16 -10.56
CA SER A 66 -0.04 20.93 -9.75
C SER A 66 -0.11 21.26 -8.27
N PHE A 67 0.78 22.13 -7.76
CA PHE A 67 0.75 22.57 -6.37
C PHE A 67 -0.57 23.26 -6.00
N GLY A 68 -1.10 24.10 -6.88
CA GLY A 68 -2.40 24.75 -6.68
C GLY A 68 -3.55 23.74 -6.58
N SER A 69 -3.53 22.72 -7.44
CA SER A 69 -4.50 21.63 -7.45
C SER A 69 -4.39 20.76 -6.20
N GLU A 70 -3.17 20.43 -5.77
CA GLU A 70 -2.90 19.64 -4.57
C GLU A 70 -3.38 20.35 -3.29
N VAL A 71 -3.08 21.63 -3.14
CA VAL A 71 -3.58 22.44 -2.00
C VAL A 71 -5.10 22.54 -2.02
N GLY A 72 -5.69 22.74 -3.20
CA GLY A 72 -7.14 22.79 -3.39
C GLY A 72 -7.82 21.46 -3.01
N ALA A 73 -7.30 20.34 -3.53
CA ALA A 73 -7.77 19.00 -3.23
C ALA A 73 -7.63 18.68 -1.74
N SER A 74 -6.46 18.94 -1.12
CA SER A 74 -6.26 18.72 0.31
C SER A 74 -7.22 19.54 1.19
N ALA A 75 -7.48 20.79 0.82
CA ALA A 75 -8.44 21.64 1.54
C ALA A 75 -9.88 21.11 1.39
N GLN A 76 -10.26 20.71 0.18
CA GLN A 76 -11.57 20.17 -0.12
C GLN A 76 -11.81 18.82 0.58
N THR A 77 -10.88 17.87 0.45
CA THR A 77 -10.93 16.57 1.15
C THR A 77 -11.05 16.74 2.66
N ARG A 78 -10.28 17.66 3.27
CA ARG A 78 -10.38 17.94 4.71
C ARG A 78 -11.73 18.51 5.09
N ALA A 79 -12.32 19.36 4.25
CA ALA A 79 -13.66 19.92 4.47
C ALA A 79 -14.74 18.83 4.32
N ASP A 80 -14.66 18.00 3.29
CA ASP A 80 -15.61 16.93 3.00
C ASP A 80 -15.60 15.85 4.10
N LEU A 81 -14.42 15.42 4.53
CA LEU A 81 -14.27 14.49 5.66
C LEU A 81 -14.75 15.11 6.96
N GLY A 82 -14.42 16.39 7.22
CA GLY A 82 -14.90 17.10 8.42
C GLY A 82 -16.42 17.22 8.47
N LEU A 83 -17.07 17.46 7.33
CA LEU A 83 -18.53 17.48 7.22
C LEU A 83 -19.12 16.09 7.39
N ALA A 84 -18.52 15.05 6.80
CA ALA A 84 -18.96 13.67 6.97
C ALA A 84 -18.87 13.22 8.43
N THR A 85 -17.78 13.56 9.13
CA THR A 85 -17.64 13.30 10.57
C THR A 85 -18.72 14.03 11.38
N GLU A 86 -19.05 15.28 11.04
CA GLU A 86 -20.12 16.02 11.73
C GLU A 86 -21.50 15.41 11.45
N ILE A 87 -21.77 14.96 10.22
CA ILE A 87 -22.99 14.23 9.85
C ILE A 87 -23.10 12.96 10.70
N GLU A 88 -22.04 12.15 10.78
CA GLU A 88 -22.03 10.93 11.56
C GLU A 88 -22.25 11.20 13.05
N LEU A 89 -21.58 12.22 13.60
CA LEU A 89 -21.80 12.64 14.98
C LEU A 89 -23.25 13.08 15.24
N GLN A 90 -23.89 13.77 14.28
CA GLN A 90 -25.30 14.12 14.41
C GLN A 90 -26.21 12.89 14.27
N ARG A 91 -25.84 11.91 13.45
CA ARG A 91 -26.54 10.63 13.31
C ARG A 91 -26.53 9.85 14.61
N GLU A 92 -25.37 9.73 15.25
CA GLU A 92 -25.23 9.11 16.58
C GLU A 92 -26.08 9.84 17.63
N ARG A 93 -26.06 11.18 17.63
CA ARG A 93 -26.87 11.97 18.57
C ARG A 93 -28.36 11.80 18.32
N GLN A 94 -28.79 11.76 17.06
CA GLN A 94 -30.17 11.47 16.69
C GLN A 94 -30.55 10.09 17.20
N ALA A 95 -29.73 9.08 16.91
CA ALA A 95 -29.90 7.69 17.32
C ALA A 95 -30.12 7.57 18.83
N ILE A 96 -29.22 8.17 19.63
CA ILE A 96 -29.31 8.17 21.09
C ILE A 96 -30.61 8.82 21.58
N ASN A 97 -31.03 9.94 20.98
CA ASN A 97 -32.26 10.64 21.41
C ASN A 97 -33.53 9.92 20.96
N ALA A 98 -33.55 9.34 19.75
CA ALA A 98 -34.64 8.51 19.26
C ALA A 98 -34.86 7.30 20.19
N GLY A 99 -33.79 6.60 20.55
CA GLY A 99 -33.87 5.50 21.52
C GLY A 99 -34.42 5.93 22.88
N ARG A 100 -34.05 7.12 23.40
CA ARG A 100 -34.60 7.62 24.67
C ARG A 100 -36.10 7.91 24.62
N VAL A 101 -36.61 8.46 23.52
CA VAL A 101 -38.06 8.65 23.32
C VAL A 101 -38.79 7.32 23.39
N GLN A 102 -38.19 6.29 22.79
CA GLN A 102 -38.79 4.96 22.70
C GLN A 102 -38.80 4.20 24.03
N PHE A 103 -37.70 4.25 24.80
CA PHE A 103 -37.53 3.38 25.97
C PHE A 103 -37.84 4.04 27.33
N ASP A 104 -37.60 5.35 27.49
CA ASP A 104 -37.76 6.03 28.79
C ASP A 104 -39.14 6.71 28.97
N ASN A 105 -40.08 6.55 28.01
CA ASN A 105 -41.25 7.42 27.88
C ASN A 105 -40.85 8.92 27.98
N ALA A 106 -39.68 9.26 27.44
CA ALA A 106 -39.05 10.55 27.68
C ALA A 106 -39.77 11.68 26.92
N ASP A 107 -39.97 12.82 27.59
CA ASP A 107 -40.71 14.01 27.15
C ASP A 107 -40.31 14.54 25.75
N ASP A 108 -41.20 15.40 25.19
CA ASP A 108 -41.09 16.19 23.94
C ASP A 108 -39.68 16.74 23.61
N ILE A 109 -38.81 16.92 24.62
CA ILE A 109 -37.43 17.40 24.49
C ILE A 109 -36.56 16.42 23.69
N HIS A 110 -36.63 15.11 23.95
CA HIS A 110 -35.79 14.13 23.25
C HIS A 110 -36.28 13.91 21.81
N GLN A 111 -37.59 13.97 21.60
CA GLN A 111 -38.17 13.93 20.25
C GLN A 111 -37.73 15.17 19.45
N ALA A 112 -37.89 16.37 20.02
CA ALA A 112 -37.44 17.60 19.36
C ALA A 112 -35.92 17.63 19.13
N ALA A 113 -35.12 17.03 20.02
CA ALA A 113 -33.68 16.88 19.82
C ALA A 113 -33.35 15.93 18.67
N SER A 114 -34.01 14.77 18.60
CA SER A 114 -33.87 13.80 17.51
C SER A 114 -34.21 14.44 16.15
N GLU A 115 -35.38 15.09 16.05
CA GLU A 115 -35.81 15.80 14.83
C GLU A 115 -34.82 16.92 14.45
N ARG A 116 -34.28 17.65 15.42
CA ARG A 116 -33.26 18.68 15.17
C ARG A 116 -31.98 18.07 14.61
N PHE A 117 -31.48 16.97 15.17
CA PHE A 117 -30.26 16.32 14.69
C PHE A 117 -30.45 15.72 13.30
N ALA A 118 -31.61 15.14 13.01
CA ALA A 118 -31.99 14.71 11.66
C ALA A 118 -31.99 15.88 10.66
N ALA A 119 -32.59 17.01 11.06
CA ALA A 119 -32.64 18.21 10.22
C ALA A 119 -31.25 18.81 9.95
N VAL A 120 -30.33 18.75 10.92
CA VAL A 120 -28.94 19.19 10.71
C VAL A 120 -28.21 18.27 9.74
N GLN A 121 -28.35 16.94 9.86
CA GLN A 121 -27.76 15.99 8.91
C GLN A 121 -28.22 16.28 7.47
N GLU A 122 -29.54 16.39 7.26
CA GLU A 122 -30.10 16.68 5.94
C GLU A 122 -29.66 18.04 5.41
N ALA A 123 -29.46 19.03 6.30
CA ALA A 123 -28.92 20.33 5.90
C ALA A 123 -27.43 20.27 5.53
N LEU A 124 -26.65 19.35 6.10
CA LEU A 124 -25.22 19.20 5.83
C LEU A 124 -24.94 18.33 4.60
N ARG A 125 -25.79 17.34 4.31
CA ARG A 125 -25.60 16.34 3.25
C ARG A 125 -25.29 16.92 1.87
N PRO A 126 -25.89 18.04 1.41
CA PRO A 126 -25.56 18.61 0.11
C PRO A 126 -24.15 19.23 0.00
N PHE A 127 -23.42 19.35 1.10
CA PHE A 127 -22.11 20.01 1.15
C PHE A 127 -20.92 19.06 1.16
N THR A 128 -21.15 17.74 1.20
CA THR A 128 -20.09 16.74 1.10
C THR A 128 -20.56 15.58 0.21
N PRO A 129 -19.72 15.06 -0.69
CA PRO A 129 -20.03 13.86 -1.46
C PRO A 129 -19.87 12.57 -0.61
N VAL A 130 -19.26 12.67 0.58
CA VAL A 130 -19.00 11.54 1.46
C VAL A 130 -20.23 11.27 2.31
N ASP A 131 -20.84 10.10 2.09
CA ASP A 131 -21.85 9.55 2.97
C ASP A 131 -21.16 8.68 4.03
N PRO A 132 -21.16 9.07 5.31
CA PRO A 132 -20.53 8.27 6.36
C PRO A 132 -21.21 6.90 6.54
N ALA A 133 -22.43 6.72 6.03
CA ALA A 133 -23.10 5.42 6.01
C ALA A 133 -22.58 4.47 4.93
N ASP A 134 -21.84 4.96 3.94
CA ASP A 134 -21.33 4.19 2.81
C ASP A 134 -19.85 4.52 2.58
N GLY A 135 -18.97 3.67 3.10
CA GLY A 135 -17.52 3.82 2.98
C GLY A 135 -17.01 3.87 1.53
N ALA A 136 -17.76 3.32 0.56
CA ALA A 136 -17.39 3.43 -0.85
C ALA A 136 -17.43 4.88 -1.35
N THR A 137 -18.33 5.70 -0.80
CA THR A 137 -18.40 7.13 -1.16
C THR A 137 -17.19 7.92 -0.67
N ALA A 138 -16.60 7.53 0.48
CA ALA A 138 -15.38 8.14 0.99
C ALA A 138 -14.20 7.86 0.06
N ASN A 139 -14.03 6.60 -0.33
CA ASN A 139 -12.99 6.18 -1.29
C ASN A 139 -13.18 6.87 -2.65
N GLU A 140 -14.42 6.96 -3.13
CA GLU A 140 -14.74 7.63 -4.39
C GLU A 140 -14.42 9.12 -4.34
N ALA A 141 -14.80 9.81 -3.26
CA ALA A 141 -14.51 11.22 -3.08
C ALA A 141 -13.00 11.48 -2.98
N LEU A 142 -12.26 10.62 -2.27
CA LEU A 142 -10.80 10.72 -2.15
C LEU A 142 -10.13 10.51 -3.51
N ALA A 143 -10.53 9.47 -4.25
CA ALA A 143 -10.03 9.18 -5.58
C ALA A 143 -10.31 10.33 -6.55
N ALA A 144 -11.54 10.86 -6.56
CA ALA A 144 -11.94 11.97 -7.41
C ALA A 144 -11.15 13.25 -7.09
N ALA A 145 -10.90 13.54 -5.81
CA ALA A 145 -10.10 14.68 -5.38
C ALA A 145 -8.63 14.58 -5.83
N ALA A 146 -8.08 13.36 -5.90
CA ALA A 146 -6.70 13.12 -6.32
C ALA A 146 -6.49 13.24 -7.84
N GLN A 147 -7.53 13.12 -8.68
CA GLN A 147 -7.40 13.07 -10.14
C GLN A 147 -6.73 14.32 -10.75
N ALA A 148 -7.16 15.52 -10.35
CA ALA A 148 -6.62 16.76 -10.93
C ALA A 148 -5.16 17.03 -10.51
N PRO A 149 -4.79 16.91 -9.21
CA PRO A 149 -3.39 16.93 -8.80
C PRO A 149 -2.52 15.93 -9.55
N ASP A 150 -3.00 14.69 -9.72
CA ASP A 150 -2.26 13.61 -10.38
C ASP A 150 -2.03 13.91 -11.88
N ALA A 151 -3.07 14.35 -12.60
CA ALA A 151 -2.94 14.77 -14.00
C ALA A 151 -1.93 15.90 -14.18
N ALA A 152 -1.96 16.89 -13.27
CA ALA A 152 -1.02 18.01 -13.30
C ALA A 152 0.41 17.59 -12.95
N GLY A 153 0.57 16.65 -12.00
CA GLY A 153 1.87 16.05 -11.64
C GLY A 153 2.49 15.28 -12.80
N LEU A 154 1.74 14.38 -13.43
CA LEU A 154 2.18 13.63 -14.62
C LEU A 154 2.54 14.55 -15.78
N LEU A 155 1.76 15.62 -16.00
CA LEU A 155 2.08 16.60 -17.04
C LEU A 155 3.38 17.37 -16.71
N GLN A 156 3.58 17.75 -15.46
CA GLN A 156 4.82 18.40 -15.02
C GLN A 156 6.03 17.50 -15.30
N GLU A 157 5.95 16.22 -14.94
CA GLU A 157 7.00 15.22 -15.15
C GLU A 157 7.33 15.06 -16.64
N VAL A 158 6.31 14.81 -17.48
CA VAL A 158 6.47 14.72 -18.94
C VAL A 158 7.14 15.95 -19.54
N LEU A 159 6.81 17.15 -19.04
CA LEU A 159 7.40 18.40 -19.51
C LEU A 159 8.84 18.59 -19.01
N ALA A 160 9.16 18.11 -17.81
CA ALA A 160 10.52 18.10 -17.28
C ALA A 160 11.41 17.14 -18.09
N ASP A 161 10.96 15.92 -18.35
CA ASP A 161 11.69 14.94 -19.18
C ASP A 161 11.95 15.48 -20.58
N ARG A 162 10.95 16.14 -21.17
CA ARG A 162 11.11 16.81 -22.47
C ARG A 162 12.18 17.89 -22.42
N ALA A 163 12.26 18.66 -21.33
CA ALA A 163 13.30 19.67 -21.17
C ALA A 163 14.68 19.01 -21.07
N ASP A 164 14.81 17.95 -20.27
CA ASP A 164 16.05 17.22 -20.08
C ASP A 164 16.54 16.55 -21.36
N ASP A 165 15.65 16.01 -22.19
CA ASP A 165 15.98 15.45 -23.51
C ASP A 165 16.57 16.50 -24.45
N HIS A 166 15.93 17.67 -24.51
CA HIS A 166 16.41 18.80 -25.32
C HIS A 166 17.75 19.33 -24.79
N GLY A 167 17.90 19.47 -23.48
CA GLY A 167 19.15 19.89 -22.83
C GLY A 167 20.29 18.90 -23.10
N GLY A 168 20.03 17.60 -22.94
CA GLY A 168 20.99 16.54 -23.23
C GLY A 168 21.46 16.52 -24.69
N LYS A 169 20.58 16.84 -25.66
CA LYS A 169 20.97 17.05 -27.05
C LYS A 169 21.81 18.31 -27.25
N ALA A 170 21.39 19.43 -26.66
CA ALA A 170 22.11 20.70 -26.74
C ALA A 170 23.55 20.55 -26.22
N ASP A 171 23.73 19.95 -25.04
CA ASP A 171 25.03 19.66 -24.43
C ASP A 171 25.89 18.74 -25.29
N SER A 172 25.28 17.71 -25.87
CA SER A 172 25.96 16.80 -26.79
C SER A 172 26.48 17.53 -28.03
N TYR A 173 25.72 18.50 -28.57
CA TYR A 173 26.18 19.33 -29.69
C TYR A 173 27.30 20.31 -29.28
N VAL A 174 27.26 20.87 -28.07
CA VAL A 174 28.39 21.67 -27.54
C VAL A 174 29.66 20.82 -27.52
N ALA A 175 29.58 19.58 -27.02
CA ALA A 175 30.70 18.65 -27.04
C ALA A 175 31.22 18.40 -28.47
N VAL A 176 30.34 18.18 -29.44
CA VAL A 176 30.73 18.03 -30.86
C VAL A 176 31.47 19.26 -31.39
N LEU A 177 31.00 20.47 -31.08
CA LEU A 177 31.65 21.72 -31.50
C LEU A 177 33.06 21.85 -30.91
N THR A 178 33.25 21.49 -29.64
CA THR A 178 34.58 21.52 -29.00
C THR A 178 35.56 20.55 -29.68
N VAL A 179 35.12 19.32 -29.97
CA VAL A 179 35.94 18.31 -30.66
C VAL A 179 36.24 18.73 -32.11
N LEU A 180 35.26 19.34 -32.79
CA LEU A 180 35.42 19.84 -34.15
C LEU A 180 36.43 20.99 -34.22
N ALA A 181 36.47 21.87 -33.22
CA ALA A 181 37.46 22.94 -33.10
C ALA A 181 38.90 22.38 -33.00
N VAL A 182 39.09 21.28 -32.26
CA VAL A 182 40.38 20.56 -32.21
C VAL A 182 40.74 19.99 -33.58
N GLY A 183 39.78 19.41 -34.30
CA GLY A 183 39.97 18.92 -35.67
C GLY A 183 40.40 20.03 -36.65
N LEU A 184 39.72 21.18 -36.60
CA LEU A 184 40.05 22.38 -37.38
C LEU A 184 41.46 22.90 -37.06
N PHE A 185 41.85 22.90 -35.79
CA PHE A 185 43.19 23.30 -35.37
C PHE A 185 44.27 22.44 -35.99
N LEU A 186 44.11 21.10 -35.98
CA LEU A 186 45.06 20.17 -36.61
C LEU A 186 45.18 20.39 -38.12
N ILE A 187 44.05 20.63 -38.80
CA ILE A 187 44.02 20.94 -40.23
C ILE A 187 44.70 22.30 -40.49
N GLY A 188 44.46 23.32 -39.67
CA GLY A 188 45.13 24.61 -39.76
C GLY A 188 46.65 24.49 -39.62
N LEU A 189 47.11 23.69 -38.65
CA LEU A 189 48.53 23.40 -38.42
C LEU A 189 49.17 22.70 -39.63
N SER A 190 48.41 21.84 -40.33
CA SER A 190 48.86 21.19 -41.57
C SER A 190 49.21 22.16 -42.70
N LEU A 191 48.62 23.37 -42.71
CA LEU A 191 48.93 24.41 -43.71
C LEU A 191 50.28 25.08 -43.46
N THR A 192 50.76 25.07 -42.21
CA THR A 192 52.00 25.73 -41.79
C THR A 192 53.25 24.87 -42.03
N VAL A 193 53.10 23.55 -41.95
CA VAL A 193 54.21 22.59 -42.12
C VAL A 193 54.45 22.33 -43.61
N GLN A 194 55.68 22.03 -44.05
CA GLN A 194 56.00 21.66 -45.44
C GLN A 194 56.33 20.17 -45.58
N GLY A 195 56.06 19.57 -46.75
CA GLY A 195 56.40 18.16 -47.04
C GLY A 195 55.32 17.14 -46.66
N ARG A 196 55.72 15.85 -46.56
CA ARG A 196 54.81 14.72 -46.28
C ARG A 196 54.13 14.78 -44.91
N THR A 197 54.73 15.50 -43.95
CA THR A 197 54.20 15.72 -42.60
C THR A 197 52.87 16.48 -42.59
N ARG A 198 52.53 17.22 -43.65
CA ARG A 198 51.20 17.86 -43.80
C ARG A 198 50.06 16.85 -43.69
N TRP A 199 50.20 15.68 -44.29
CA TRP A 199 49.17 14.63 -44.24
C TRP A 199 49.05 13.96 -42.86
N VAL A 200 50.14 13.93 -42.10
CA VAL A 200 50.14 13.41 -40.73
C VAL A 200 49.31 14.29 -39.80
N LEU A 201 49.20 15.60 -40.09
CA LEU A 201 48.37 16.54 -39.33
C LEU A 201 46.94 16.67 -39.90
N ALA A 202 46.79 16.71 -41.23
CA ALA A 202 45.49 16.86 -41.88
C ALA A 202 44.61 15.60 -41.74
N GLY A 203 45.21 14.40 -41.83
CA GLY A 203 44.48 13.13 -41.78
C GLY A 203 43.67 12.94 -40.49
N PRO A 204 44.28 13.06 -39.30
CA PRO A 204 43.55 12.99 -38.02
C PRO A 204 42.46 14.06 -37.89
N GLY A 205 42.71 15.30 -38.31
CA GLY A 205 41.69 16.36 -38.25
C GLY A 205 40.47 16.07 -39.13
N ILE A 206 40.68 15.49 -40.33
CA ILE A 206 39.58 15.02 -41.19
C ILE A 206 38.84 13.85 -40.55
N ALA A 207 39.57 12.89 -39.95
CA ALA A 207 38.96 11.76 -39.26
C ALA A 207 38.07 12.22 -38.08
N VAL A 208 38.56 13.17 -37.27
CA VAL A 208 37.78 13.80 -36.20
C VAL A 208 36.52 14.45 -36.74
N ALA A 209 36.62 15.23 -37.84
CA ALA A 209 35.44 15.85 -38.45
C ALA A 209 34.40 14.81 -38.92
N LEU A 210 34.84 13.69 -39.49
CA LEU A 210 33.93 12.60 -39.89
C LEU A 210 33.24 11.95 -38.68
N VAL A 211 33.97 11.74 -37.58
CA VAL A 211 33.38 11.25 -36.32
C VAL A 211 32.34 12.24 -35.80
N CYS A 212 32.61 13.55 -35.83
CA CYS A 212 31.64 14.58 -35.44
C CYS A 212 30.38 14.56 -36.31
N VAL A 213 30.50 14.31 -37.62
CA VAL A 213 29.34 14.15 -38.52
C VAL A 213 28.49 12.95 -38.12
N VAL A 214 29.12 11.80 -37.87
CA VAL A 214 28.41 10.60 -37.40
C VAL A 214 27.75 10.83 -36.04
N ALA A 215 28.49 11.40 -35.08
CA ALA A 215 27.98 11.71 -33.75
C ALA A 215 26.78 12.67 -33.80
N THR A 216 26.85 13.73 -34.60
CA THR A 216 25.72 14.67 -34.81
C THR A 216 24.50 13.95 -35.37
N GLY A 217 24.69 13.05 -36.34
CA GLY A 217 23.61 12.25 -36.90
C GLY A 217 23.00 11.25 -35.92
N LEU A 218 23.78 10.76 -34.94
CA LEU A 218 23.28 9.91 -33.86
C LEU A 218 22.52 10.73 -32.80
N ILE A 219 23.06 11.89 -32.39
CA ILE A 219 22.42 12.81 -31.44
C ILE A 219 21.07 13.29 -31.99
N ALA A 220 21.02 13.68 -33.26
CA ALA A 220 19.80 14.14 -33.92
C ALA A 220 18.69 13.07 -33.97
N ARG A 221 19.05 11.78 -33.85
CA ARG A 221 18.11 10.65 -33.83
C ARG A 221 17.70 10.21 -32.43
N ARG A 222 18.30 10.75 -31.37
CA ARG A 222 17.85 10.44 -30.01
C ARG A 222 16.38 10.85 -29.88
N PRO A 223 15.53 10.01 -29.28
CA PRO A 223 14.12 10.36 -29.07
C PRO A 223 14.00 11.59 -28.17
N ILE A 224 12.83 12.20 -28.20
CA ILE A 224 12.39 13.21 -27.23
C ILE A 224 11.06 12.71 -26.70
N THR A 225 10.82 12.87 -25.41
CA THR A 225 9.55 12.51 -24.78
C THR A 225 8.39 13.32 -25.37
N VAL A 226 7.52 12.64 -26.10
CA VAL A 226 6.30 13.18 -26.70
C VAL A 226 5.10 12.42 -26.15
N VAL A 227 4.69 12.78 -24.94
CA VAL A 227 3.41 12.35 -24.37
C VAL A 227 2.42 13.51 -24.51
N SER A 228 1.19 13.18 -24.92
CA SER A 228 0.12 14.16 -25.05
C SER A 228 -0.48 14.51 -23.69
N GLU A 229 -1.01 15.73 -23.55
CA GLU A 229 -1.76 16.13 -22.36
C GLU A 229 -3.01 15.24 -22.15
N ASN A 230 -3.61 14.75 -23.23
CA ASN A 230 -4.74 13.84 -23.16
C ASN A 230 -4.34 12.49 -22.55
N ALA A 231 -3.16 11.95 -22.89
CA ALA A 231 -2.64 10.73 -22.28
C ALA A 231 -2.40 10.89 -20.78
N THR A 232 -1.83 12.03 -20.33
CA THR A 232 -1.64 12.31 -18.89
C THR A 232 -2.97 12.38 -18.13
N ARG A 233 -4.00 12.99 -18.73
CA ARG A 233 -5.36 13.04 -18.16
C ARG A 233 -6.02 11.66 -18.10
N LEU A 234 -5.85 10.84 -19.13
CA LEU A 234 -6.38 9.47 -19.18
C LEU A 234 -5.67 8.57 -18.16
N ALA A 235 -4.35 8.69 -17.99
CA ALA A 235 -3.63 7.97 -16.94
C ALA A 235 -4.10 8.38 -15.53
N ALA A 236 -4.33 9.68 -15.28
CA ALA A 236 -4.88 10.13 -14.00
C ALA A 236 -6.34 9.68 -13.78
N GLU A 237 -7.13 9.56 -14.85
CA GLU A 237 -8.46 8.94 -14.80
C GLU A 237 -8.37 7.45 -14.46
N GLY A 238 -7.40 6.74 -15.02
CA GLY A 238 -7.08 5.36 -14.65
C GLY A 238 -6.71 5.23 -13.19
N GLN A 239 -5.87 6.14 -12.67
CA GLN A 239 -5.47 6.13 -11.26
C GLN A 239 -6.66 6.41 -10.33
N ARG A 240 -7.53 7.37 -10.70
CA ARG A 240 -8.77 7.61 -9.96
C ARG A 240 -9.61 6.33 -9.87
N ALA A 241 -9.85 5.69 -11.02
CA ALA A 241 -10.65 4.46 -11.05
C ALA A 241 -10.01 3.33 -10.23
N ALA A 242 -8.68 3.17 -10.31
CA ALA A 242 -7.92 2.19 -9.53
C ALA A 242 -7.99 2.46 -8.02
N ASN A 243 -7.87 3.71 -7.60
CA ASN A 243 -8.00 4.12 -6.19
C ASN A 243 -9.41 3.89 -5.66
N ALA A 244 -10.42 3.96 -6.53
CA ALA A 244 -11.80 3.63 -6.20
C ALA A 244 -12.15 2.13 -6.33
N GLY A 245 -11.17 1.27 -6.63
CA GLY A 245 -11.36 -0.18 -6.81
C GLY A 245 -12.08 -0.58 -8.11
N ARG A 246 -12.27 0.35 -9.05
CA ARG A 246 -12.88 0.08 -10.37
C ARG A 246 -11.82 -0.29 -11.39
N PHE A 247 -11.27 -1.49 -11.26
CA PHE A 247 -10.14 -1.93 -12.07
C PHE A 247 -10.46 -2.02 -13.58
N GLU A 248 -11.67 -2.41 -13.98
CA GLU A 248 -12.06 -2.42 -15.40
C GLU A 248 -12.02 -1.02 -16.03
N GLU A 249 -12.58 0.00 -15.36
CA GLU A 249 -12.52 1.39 -15.81
C GLU A 249 -11.06 1.90 -15.83
N ALA A 250 -10.25 1.47 -14.86
CA ALA A 250 -8.83 1.81 -14.82
C ALA A 250 -8.07 1.24 -16.03
N PHE A 251 -8.30 -0.03 -16.38
CA PHE A 251 -7.71 -0.64 -17.58
C PHE A 251 -8.12 0.10 -18.85
N ASP A 252 -9.41 0.39 -19.03
CA ASP A 252 -9.90 1.13 -20.20
C ASP A 252 -9.22 2.51 -20.34
N ALA A 253 -9.02 3.22 -19.22
CA ALA A 253 -8.37 4.52 -19.21
C ALA A 253 -6.87 4.44 -19.51
N TYR A 254 -6.15 3.47 -18.93
CA TYR A 254 -4.74 3.25 -19.22
C TYR A 254 -4.51 2.76 -20.66
N ASP A 255 -5.35 1.87 -21.16
CA ASP A 255 -5.33 1.43 -22.56
C ASP A 255 -5.54 2.60 -23.52
N ALA A 256 -6.46 3.50 -23.20
CA ALA A 256 -6.67 4.72 -23.97
C ALA A 256 -5.47 5.68 -23.89
N ALA A 257 -4.82 5.80 -22.72
CA ALA A 257 -3.61 6.61 -22.55
C ALA A 257 -2.45 6.05 -23.38
N ILE A 258 -2.23 4.74 -23.37
CA ILE A 258 -1.20 4.04 -24.13
C ILE A 258 -1.49 4.09 -25.64
N ALA A 259 -2.76 3.97 -26.04
CA ALA A 259 -3.15 4.10 -27.44
C ALA A 259 -2.90 5.53 -27.99
N ASP A 260 -3.08 6.54 -27.14
CA ASP A 260 -2.79 7.94 -27.47
C ASP A 260 -1.28 8.22 -27.50
N SER A 261 -0.53 7.71 -26.52
CA SER A 261 0.92 7.89 -26.37
C SER A 261 1.61 6.56 -26.02
N PRO A 262 2.02 5.73 -27.02
CA PRO A 262 2.58 4.39 -26.80
C PRO A 262 3.93 4.31 -26.09
N ASP A 263 4.58 5.46 -25.90
CA ASP A 263 5.86 5.58 -25.19
C ASP A 263 5.66 6.22 -23.80
N PHE A 264 4.42 6.29 -23.29
CA PHE A 264 4.13 6.85 -21.98
C PHE A 264 4.39 5.84 -20.85
N ALA A 265 5.65 5.78 -20.38
CA ALA A 265 6.11 4.80 -19.39
C ALA A 265 5.25 4.76 -18.11
N ALA A 266 4.83 5.91 -17.58
CA ALA A 266 4.01 5.97 -16.37
C ALA A 266 2.64 5.28 -16.52
N ALA A 267 2.04 5.28 -17.71
CA ALA A 267 0.77 4.58 -17.94
C ALA A 267 0.94 3.05 -17.87
N TYR A 268 2.07 2.52 -18.39
CA TYR A 268 2.41 1.11 -18.24
C TYR A 268 2.67 0.75 -16.78
N SER A 269 3.53 1.50 -16.08
CA SER A 269 3.83 1.23 -14.66
C SER A 269 2.57 1.23 -13.80
N ARG A 270 1.67 2.20 -14.00
CA ARG A 270 0.43 2.26 -13.21
C ARG A 270 -0.59 1.19 -13.61
N ARG A 271 -0.63 0.77 -14.87
CA ARG A 271 -1.44 -0.38 -15.28
C ARG A 271 -0.92 -1.69 -14.70
N ALA A 272 0.39 -1.81 -14.47
CA ALA A 272 0.97 -2.94 -13.75
C ALA A 272 0.46 -3.06 -12.31
N ASP A 273 0.42 -1.97 -11.54
CA ASP A 273 -0.20 -1.94 -10.20
C ASP A 273 -1.67 -2.40 -10.26
N VAL A 274 -2.42 -1.92 -11.26
CA VAL A 274 -3.82 -2.34 -11.45
C VAL A 274 -3.94 -3.82 -11.79
N HIS A 275 -3.08 -4.36 -12.67
CA HIS A 275 -3.03 -5.80 -12.93
C HIS A 275 -2.82 -6.57 -11.63
N PHE A 276 -1.80 -6.20 -10.86
CA PHE A 276 -1.47 -6.87 -9.61
C PHE A 276 -2.62 -6.85 -8.61
N ARG A 277 -3.22 -5.67 -8.37
CA ARG A 277 -4.32 -5.47 -7.41
C ARG A 277 -5.64 -6.08 -7.86
N ALA A 278 -5.95 -6.06 -9.16
CA ALA A 278 -7.14 -6.71 -9.69
C ALA A 278 -7.08 -8.24 -9.56
N GLY A 279 -5.87 -8.81 -9.53
CA GLY A 279 -5.63 -10.23 -9.31
C GLY A 279 -5.35 -10.63 -7.87
N LEU A 280 -5.51 -9.72 -6.91
CA LEU A 280 -5.15 -9.94 -5.51
C LEU A 280 -5.93 -11.14 -4.93
N LEU A 281 -5.20 -12.08 -4.33
CA LEU A 281 -5.78 -13.28 -3.68
C LEU A 281 -5.72 -13.19 -2.14
N GLN A 282 -5.12 -12.11 -1.63
CA GLN A 282 -4.98 -11.86 -0.20
C GLN A 282 -6.28 -11.43 0.44
N SER A 283 -6.54 -12.01 1.61
CA SER A 283 -7.66 -11.69 2.47
C SER A 283 -7.25 -10.82 3.66
N GLY A 284 -5.97 -10.86 4.06
CA GLY A 284 -5.42 -10.21 5.25
C GLY A 284 -5.36 -8.68 5.22
N GLN A 285 -5.99 -7.98 4.27
CA GLN A 285 -6.07 -6.50 4.16
C GLN A 285 -4.77 -5.77 4.53
N THR A 286 -3.60 -6.34 4.21
CA THR A 286 -2.33 -5.68 4.52
C THR A 286 -2.11 -4.53 3.55
N GLN A 287 -1.47 -3.46 4.01
CA GLN A 287 -1.11 -2.32 3.15
C GLN A 287 -0.05 -2.69 2.09
N PHE A 288 0.53 -3.89 2.16
CA PHE A 288 1.64 -4.36 1.31
C PHE A 288 1.27 -5.68 0.63
N PRO A 289 0.44 -5.62 -0.43
CA PRO A 289 -0.01 -6.83 -1.08
C PRO A 289 1.15 -7.55 -1.79
N SER A 290 1.23 -8.85 -1.60
CA SER A 290 2.29 -9.76 -2.02
C SER A 290 1.77 -11.03 -2.72
N ILE A 291 0.47 -11.35 -2.64
CA ILE A 291 -0.12 -12.58 -3.22
C ILE A 291 -1.19 -12.22 -4.26
N THR A 292 -0.87 -12.45 -5.52
CA THR A 292 -1.76 -12.22 -6.67
C THR A 292 -1.82 -13.47 -7.55
N SER A 293 -2.82 -13.56 -8.42
CA SER A 293 -2.89 -14.62 -9.42
C SER A 293 -1.70 -14.56 -10.40
N GLU A 294 -1.29 -15.73 -10.92
CA GLU A 294 -0.18 -15.83 -11.87
C GLU A 294 -0.41 -14.99 -13.14
N ASP A 295 -1.62 -14.99 -13.69
CA ASP A 295 -1.95 -14.20 -14.89
C ASP A 295 -1.80 -12.69 -14.64
N ALA A 296 -2.28 -12.21 -13.49
CA ALA A 296 -2.15 -10.82 -13.09
C ALA A 296 -0.69 -10.43 -12.85
N ARG A 297 0.09 -11.28 -12.17
CA ARG A 297 1.53 -11.07 -11.97
C ARG A 297 2.26 -10.95 -13.30
N ASN A 298 2.00 -11.87 -14.23
CA ASN A 298 2.68 -11.89 -15.53
C ASN A 298 2.36 -10.64 -16.36
N ALA A 299 1.09 -10.21 -16.37
CA ALA A 299 0.69 -8.96 -17.05
C ALA A 299 1.36 -7.73 -16.42
N ALA A 300 1.46 -7.70 -15.09
CA ALA A 300 2.13 -6.61 -14.38
C ALA A 300 3.63 -6.55 -14.68
N ILE A 301 4.32 -7.69 -14.73
CA ILE A 301 5.74 -7.77 -15.13
C ILE A 301 5.94 -7.28 -16.56
N GLU A 302 5.08 -7.68 -17.51
CA GLU A 302 5.18 -7.23 -18.91
C GLU A 302 5.07 -5.70 -19.01
N ASP A 303 4.16 -5.10 -18.26
CA ASP A 303 3.98 -3.65 -18.23
C ASP A 303 5.14 -2.91 -17.57
N LEU A 304 5.69 -3.42 -16.46
CA LEU A 304 6.87 -2.84 -15.83
C LEU A 304 8.11 -2.95 -16.72
N ASP A 305 8.30 -4.09 -17.39
CA ASP A 305 9.38 -4.26 -18.36
C ASP A 305 9.26 -3.24 -19.50
N ARG A 306 8.04 -3.02 -20.00
CA ARG A 306 7.77 -1.99 -21.00
C ARG A 306 8.03 -0.58 -20.48
N ALA A 307 7.67 -0.28 -19.23
CA ALA A 307 7.94 1.02 -18.62
C ALA A 307 9.45 1.27 -18.47
N LEU A 308 10.21 0.28 -18.01
CA LEU A 308 11.66 0.35 -17.88
C LEU A 308 12.35 0.52 -19.26
N ASP A 309 11.90 -0.21 -20.28
CA ASP A 309 12.38 -0.05 -21.67
C ASP A 309 12.13 1.36 -22.23
N LEU A 310 11.11 2.05 -21.70
CA LEU A 310 10.74 3.42 -22.05
C LEU A 310 11.44 4.49 -21.20
N GLY A 311 12.36 4.10 -20.31
CA GLY A 311 13.19 5.01 -19.52
C GLY A 311 12.66 5.32 -18.12
N ALA A 312 11.74 4.51 -17.58
CA ALA A 312 11.33 4.61 -16.17
C ALA A 312 12.34 3.98 -15.19
N ASP A 313 13.60 3.77 -15.60
CA ASP A 313 14.67 3.23 -14.75
C ASP A 313 15.14 4.20 -13.65
N ARG A 314 14.63 5.43 -13.65
CA ARG A 314 14.81 6.43 -12.60
C ARG A 314 13.56 6.71 -11.78
N ASP A 315 12.42 6.12 -12.16
CA ASP A 315 11.22 6.22 -11.35
C ASP A 315 11.32 5.22 -10.19
N PHE A 316 11.28 5.75 -8.97
CA PHE A 316 11.46 4.94 -7.77
C PHE A 316 10.38 3.85 -7.65
N ALA A 317 9.11 4.19 -7.93
CA ALA A 317 8.00 3.26 -7.75
C ALA A 317 8.07 2.13 -8.79
N THR A 318 8.27 2.47 -10.07
CA THR A 318 8.45 1.49 -11.15
C THR A 318 9.60 0.52 -10.85
N VAL A 319 10.76 1.04 -10.43
CA VAL A 319 11.94 0.19 -10.14
C VAL A 319 11.71 -0.68 -8.90
N ALA A 320 11.10 -0.14 -7.84
CA ALA A 320 10.79 -0.89 -6.63
C ALA A 320 9.79 -2.03 -6.89
N GLU A 321 8.71 -1.75 -7.63
CA GLU A 321 7.70 -2.74 -8.01
C GLU A 321 8.29 -3.80 -8.94
N ALA A 322 9.09 -3.40 -9.94
CA ALA A 322 9.74 -4.34 -10.84
C ALA A 322 10.71 -5.28 -10.10
N GLY A 323 11.45 -4.75 -9.12
CA GLY A 323 12.30 -5.55 -8.24
C GLY A 323 11.50 -6.55 -7.42
N PHE A 324 10.35 -6.14 -6.88
CA PHE A 324 9.48 -7.03 -6.11
C PHE A 324 8.81 -8.10 -6.99
N PHE A 325 8.32 -7.76 -8.17
CA PHE A 325 7.67 -8.75 -9.04
C PHE A 325 8.67 -9.71 -9.66
N ALA A 326 9.91 -9.29 -9.92
CA ALA A 326 11.00 -10.20 -10.27
C ALA A 326 11.27 -11.24 -9.15
N PHE A 327 11.14 -10.86 -7.87
CA PHE A 327 11.22 -11.80 -6.76
C PHE A 327 10.09 -12.84 -6.81
N LEU A 328 8.85 -12.39 -7.04
CA LEU A 328 7.69 -13.29 -7.16
C LEU A 328 7.80 -14.23 -8.38
N ASP A 329 8.48 -13.81 -9.44
CA ASP A 329 8.79 -14.62 -10.63
C ASP A 329 10.04 -15.51 -10.49
N ARG A 330 10.67 -15.51 -9.30
CA ARG A 330 11.89 -16.27 -8.98
C ARG A 330 13.15 -15.82 -9.75
N ASP A 331 13.12 -14.63 -10.36
CA ASP A 331 14.31 -13.97 -10.90
C ASP A 331 15.01 -13.16 -9.79
N PHE A 332 15.60 -13.89 -8.84
CA PHE A 332 16.20 -13.31 -7.64
C PHE A 332 17.40 -12.40 -7.93
N GLU A 333 18.13 -12.65 -9.01
CA GLU A 333 19.26 -11.82 -9.45
C GLU A 333 18.75 -10.45 -9.91
N ARG A 334 17.76 -10.44 -10.81
CA ARG A 334 17.11 -9.20 -11.27
C ARG A 334 16.41 -8.47 -10.13
N SER A 335 15.75 -9.19 -9.23
CA SER A 335 15.13 -8.63 -8.04
C SER A 335 16.13 -7.88 -7.15
N ALA A 336 17.29 -8.49 -6.89
CA ALA A 336 18.34 -7.87 -6.10
C ALA A 336 18.94 -6.63 -6.79
N GLU A 337 19.15 -6.67 -8.10
CA GLU A 337 19.64 -5.52 -8.88
C GLU A 337 18.68 -4.33 -8.84
N LEU A 338 17.40 -4.57 -9.16
CA LEU A 338 16.37 -3.53 -9.17
C LEU A 338 16.08 -3.00 -7.76
N SER A 339 16.03 -3.87 -6.74
CA SER A 339 15.82 -3.43 -5.36
C SER A 339 17.00 -2.60 -4.85
N ALA A 340 18.25 -2.95 -5.23
CA ALA A 340 19.41 -2.12 -4.92
C ALA A 340 19.34 -0.75 -5.61
N GLN A 341 18.91 -0.70 -6.87
CA GLN A 341 18.67 0.55 -7.58
C GLN A 341 17.56 1.39 -6.93
N ALA A 342 16.47 0.77 -6.47
CA ALA A 342 15.41 1.46 -5.73
C ALA A 342 15.94 2.07 -4.41
N VAL A 343 16.81 1.36 -3.69
CA VAL A 343 17.50 1.90 -2.51
C VAL A 343 18.40 3.09 -2.87
N GLU A 344 19.10 3.06 -4.02
CA GLU A 344 19.90 4.20 -4.48
C GLU A 344 19.04 5.43 -4.83
N LEU A 345 17.83 5.21 -5.37
CA LEU A 345 16.88 6.28 -5.69
C LEU A 345 16.24 6.86 -4.42
N ASN A 346 15.88 6.02 -3.44
CA ASN A 346 15.31 6.45 -2.17
C ASN A 346 15.57 5.45 -1.04
N ASP A 347 16.60 5.72 -0.24
CA ASP A 347 17.02 4.90 0.90
C ASP A 347 16.14 5.08 2.15
N ARG A 348 15.11 5.93 2.10
CA ARG A 348 14.25 6.26 3.24
C ARG A 348 12.98 5.43 3.31
N GLN A 349 12.80 4.48 2.41
CA GLN A 349 11.68 3.54 2.45
C GLN A 349 12.18 2.18 2.95
N ALA A 350 11.71 1.78 4.13
CA ALA A 350 12.13 0.51 4.73
C ALA A 350 11.77 -0.70 3.84
N GLN A 351 10.65 -0.61 3.12
CA GLN A 351 10.18 -1.68 2.23
C GLN A 351 11.22 -2.05 1.16
N VAL A 352 11.86 -1.09 0.50
CA VAL A 352 12.85 -1.43 -0.56
C VAL A 352 14.12 -2.08 0.00
N HIS A 353 14.47 -1.77 1.25
CA HIS A 353 15.53 -2.49 1.96
C HIS A 353 15.11 -3.93 2.27
N PHE A 354 13.86 -4.16 2.66
CA PHE A 354 13.36 -5.52 2.89
C PHE A 354 13.22 -6.31 1.59
N ASN A 355 12.78 -5.70 0.49
CA ASN A 355 12.75 -6.33 -0.85
C ASN A 355 14.16 -6.75 -1.28
N LEU A 356 15.15 -5.87 -1.10
CA LEU A 356 16.54 -6.23 -1.33
C LEU A 356 16.99 -7.36 -0.39
N GLY A 357 16.62 -7.29 0.89
CA GLY A 357 16.95 -8.28 1.90
C GLY A 357 16.45 -9.68 1.53
N VAL A 358 15.17 -9.83 1.20
CA VAL A 358 14.59 -11.13 0.84
C VAL A 358 15.18 -11.69 -0.47
N ALA A 359 15.47 -10.84 -1.46
CA ALA A 359 16.17 -11.26 -2.67
C ALA A 359 17.59 -11.77 -2.36
N GLN A 360 18.32 -11.13 -1.43
CA GLN A 360 19.65 -11.58 -1.00
C GLN A 360 19.59 -12.88 -0.19
N VAL A 361 18.52 -13.11 0.59
CA VAL A 361 18.27 -14.42 1.23
C VAL A 361 18.08 -15.50 0.15
N ALA A 362 17.29 -15.20 -0.89
CA ALA A 362 17.09 -16.11 -2.01
C ALA A 362 18.38 -16.39 -2.80
N LEU A 363 19.32 -15.44 -2.83
CA LEU A 363 20.65 -15.61 -3.43
C LEU A 363 21.69 -16.25 -2.49
N ASP A 364 21.32 -16.59 -1.25
CA ASP A 364 22.21 -17.14 -0.22
C ASP A 364 23.40 -16.20 0.13
N ASP A 365 23.22 -14.87 -0.01
CA ASP A 365 24.18 -13.86 0.45
C ASP A 365 23.80 -13.34 1.85
N GLU A 366 24.20 -14.09 2.87
CA GLU A 366 23.95 -13.78 4.28
C GLU A 366 24.38 -12.35 4.67
N ASN A 367 25.51 -11.86 4.15
CA ASN A 367 26.03 -10.55 4.54
C ASN A 367 25.26 -9.40 3.88
N ALA A 368 24.84 -9.57 2.63
CA ALA A 368 23.99 -8.60 1.96
C ALA A 368 22.58 -8.60 2.56
N ALA A 369 21.99 -9.78 2.79
CA ALA A 369 20.69 -9.92 3.44
C ALA A 369 20.68 -9.23 4.82
N ARG A 370 21.65 -9.54 5.69
CA ARG A 370 21.74 -8.94 7.02
C ARG A 370 21.84 -7.42 6.97
N ARG A 371 22.64 -6.86 6.05
CA ARG A 371 22.78 -5.41 5.91
C ARG A 371 21.45 -4.77 5.52
N ALA A 372 20.79 -5.30 4.49
CA ALA A 372 19.52 -4.78 4.01
C ALA A 372 18.43 -4.79 5.11
N TYR A 373 18.29 -5.89 5.86
CA TYR A 373 17.34 -5.92 6.99
C TYR A 373 17.68 -4.95 8.12
N VAL A 374 18.98 -4.78 8.45
CA VAL A 374 19.41 -3.80 9.45
C VAL A 374 19.11 -2.38 8.98
N ASP A 375 19.45 -2.05 7.74
CA ASP A 375 19.21 -0.73 7.16
C ASP A 375 17.70 -0.41 7.12
N GLY A 376 16.86 -1.38 6.72
CA GLY A 376 15.40 -1.25 6.77
C GLY A 376 14.86 -0.99 8.18
N ILE A 377 15.37 -1.69 9.20
CA ILE A 377 15.01 -1.45 10.61
C ILE A 377 15.47 -0.06 11.08
N GLU A 378 16.65 0.41 10.65
CA GLU A 378 17.12 1.76 10.97
C GLU A 378 16.21 2.85 10.39
N VAL A 379 15.71 2.64 9.17
CA VAL A 379 14.69 3.51 8.57
C VAL A 379 13.41 3.51 9.41
N LEU A 380 12.89 2.34 9.81
CA LEU A 380 11.70 2.25 10.68
C LEU A 380 11.90 2.95 12.04
N ARG A 381 13.08 2.81 12.65
CA ARG A 381 13.44 3.53 13.89
C ARG A 381 13.39 5.04 13.72
N ALA A 382 13.72 5.56 12.54
CA ALA A 382 13.71 6.98 12.24
C ALA A 382 12.31 7.54 11.89
N LEU A 383 11.31 6.69 11.62
CA LEU A 383 9.96 7.15 11.25
C LEU A 383 9.31 7.97 12.38
N PRO A 384 8.73 9.15 12.09
CA PRO A 384 7.99 9.93 13.07
C PRO A 384 6.70 9.24 13.53
N ASP A 385 5.99 8.63 12.58
CA ASP A 385 4.78 7.86 12.85
C ASP A 385 5.15 6.39 13.04
N LYS A 386 4.90 5.88 14.26
CA LYS A 386 5.17 4.49 14.61
C LYS A 386 4.02 3.55 14.26
N SER A 387 2.82 4.08 13.96
CA SER A 387 1.62 3.28 13.70
C SER A 387 1.71 2.43 12.43
N VAL A 388 2.55 2.85 11.46
CA VAL A 388 2.76 2.12 10.20
C VAL A 388 3.78 0.99 10.30
N ILE A 389 4.58 0.94 11.38
CA ILE A 389 5.67 -0.03 11.52
C ILE A 389 5.16 -1.48 11.48
N PRO A 390 4.10 -1.88 12.22
CA PRO A 390 3.61 -3.26 12.22
C PRO A 390 3.22 -3.73 10.81
N ALA A 391 2.56 -2.89 10.01
CA ALA A 391 2.17 -3.25 8.64
C ALA A 391 3.37 -3.49 7.73
N ILE A 392 4.42 -2.65 7.82
CA ILE A 392 5.64 -2.82 7.02
C ILE A 392 6.40 -4.10 7.43
N LEU A 393 6.50 -4.36 8.74
CA LEU A 393 7.13 -5.58 9.27
C LEU A 393 6.35 -6.83 8.89
N ALA A 394 5.02 -6.75 8.87
CA ALA A 394 4.15 -7.83 8.43
C ALA A 394 4.34 -8.16 6.94
N GLY A 395 4.48 -7.13 6.09
CA GLY A 395 4.85 -7.30 4.68
C GLY A 395 6.19 -8.02 4.54
N ALA A 396 7.24 -7.52 5.20
CA ALA A 396 8.58 -8.12 5.14
C ALA A 396 8.63 -9.58 5.63
N ARG A 397 7.83 -9.93 6.65
CA ARG A 397 7.67 -11.31 7.15
C ARG A 397 6.84 -12.17 6.20
N THR A 398 5.86 -11.59 5.51
CA THR A 398 5.10 -12.28 4.45
C THR A 398 6.03 -12.64 3.30
N ASP A 399 6.92 -11.75 2.87
CA ASP A 399 7.90 -12.01 1.80
C ASP A 399 8.84 -13.16 2.15
N LEU A 400 9.34 -13.21 3.40
CA LEU A 400 10.14 -14.34 3.91
C LEU A 400 9.35 -15.64 3.96
N SER A 401 8.05 -15.57 4.27
CA SER A 401 7.15 -16.73 4.20
C SER A 401 6.95 -17.20 2.75
N LEU A 402 6.69 -16.28 1.83
CA LEU A 402 6.56 -16.56 0.39
C LEU A 402 7.83 -17.18 -0.19
N LEU A 403 9.01 -16.70 0.23
CA LEU A 403 10.27 -17.27 -0.22
C LEU A 403 10.36 -18.76 0.10
N ARG A 404 9.83 -19.22 1.23
CA ARG A 404 9.81 -20.66 1.56
C ARG A 404 9.08 -21.49 0.51
N ASP A 405 7.99 -20.95 -0.04
CA ASP A 405 7.16 -21.61 -1.05
C ASP A 405 7.75 -21.50 -2.47
N LEU A 406 8.52 -20.44 -2.74
CA LEU A 406 9.17 -20.21 -4.03
C LEU A 406 10.42 -21.09 -4.23
N LEU A 407 11.13 -21.43 -3.15
CA LEU A 407 12.32 -22.27 -3.18
C LEU A 407 11.96 -23.75 -3.34
N ASN A 408 12.79 -24.50 -4.07
CA ASN A 408 12.68 -25.96 -4.06
C ASN A 408 13.21 -26.55 -2.73
N SER A 409 12.95 -27.84 -2.47
CA SER A 409 13.28 -28.45 -1.17
C SER A 409 14.77 -28.38 -0.79
N VAL A 410 15.69 -28.48 -1.76
CA VAL A 410 17.13 -28.39 -1.52
C VAL A 410 17.54 -26.95 -1.26
N GLU A 411 16.97 -26.02 -2.00
CA GLU A 411 17.22 -24.59 -1.83
C GLU A 411 16.72 -24.09 -0.47
N LEU A 412 15.54 -24.54 -0.05
CA LEU A 412 14.95 -24.24 1.24
C LEU A 412 15.79 -24.80 2.39
N GLU A 413 16.22 -26.07 2.32
CA GLU A 413 17.06 -26.67 3.37
C GLU A 413 18.33 -25.86 3.64
N ASN A 414 18.96 -25.30 2.60
CA ASN A 414 20.16 -24.49 2.75
C ASN A 414 19.88 -23.08 3.29
N ARG A 415 18.74 -22.48 2.91
CA ARG A 415 18.42 -21.08 3.21
C ARG A 415 17.52 -20.90 4.43
N LEU A 416 16.89 -21.95 4.93
CA LEU A 416 15.97 -21.90 6.06
C LEU A 416 16.61 -21.25 7.31
N PRO A 417 17.86 -21.57 7.72
CA PRO A 417 18.49 -20.89 8.86
C PRO A 417 18.63 -19.38 8.64
N LEU A 418 18.89 -18.95 7.40
CA LEU A 418 19.01 -17.54 7.07
C LEU A 418 17.63 -16.84 7.10
N ILE A 419 16.59 -17.50 6.57
CA ILE A 419 15.20 -17.02 6.66
C ILE A 419 14.81 -16.81 8.13
N GLU A 420 14.98 -17.84 8.97
CA GLU A 420 14.67 -17.79 10.40
C GLU A 420 15.45 -16.69 11.13
N THR A 421 16.73 -16.50 10.79
CA THR A 421 17.57 -15.45 11.36
C THR A 421 17.04 -14.04 11.04
N GLN A 422 16.56 -13.81 9.82
CA GLN A 422 16.00 -12.49 9.46
C GLN A 422 14.59 -12.29 10.05
N GLU A 423 13.75 -13.33 10.08
CA GLU A 423 12.46 -13.24 10.78
C GLU A 423 12.63 -12.94 12.27
N ALA A 424 13.57 -13.61 12.94
CA ALA A 424 13.83 -13.38 14.36
C ALA A 424 14.38 -11.96 14.61
N ARG A 425 15.15 -11.40 13.68
CA ARG A 425 15.59 -10.00 13.72
C ARG A 425 14.43 -9.00 13.62
N LEU A 426 13.46 -9.26 12.75
CA LEU A 426 12.25 -8.44 12.64
C LEU A 426 11.41 -8.56 13.92
N ALA A 427 11.25 -9.77 14.45
CA ALA A 427 10.53 -10.05 15.68
C ALA A 427 11.17 -9.37 16.90
N GLU A 428 12.49 -9.42 17.04
CA GLU A 428 13.24 -8.73 18.11
C GLU A 428 12.97 -7.23 18.09
N PHE A 429 13.02 -6.62 16.89
CA PHE A 429 12.78 -5.19 16.74
C PHE A 429 11.33 -4.81 17.12
N GLU A 430 10.34 -5.55 16.63
CA GLU A 430 8.93 -5.31 16.92
C GLU A 430 8.61 -5.53 18.40
N ALA A 431 9.14 -6.61 18.99
CA ALA A 431 9.01 -6.88 20.41
C ALA A 431 9.61 -5.75 21.24
N GLY A 432 10.78 -5.23 20.86
CA GLY A 432 11.41 -4.09 21.53
C GLY A 432 10.55 -2.81 21.52
N LEU A 433 9.73 -2.59 20.47
CA LEU A 433 8.78 -1.48 20.43
C LEU A 433 7.61 -1.70 21.39
N LEU A 434 7.02 -2.89 21.39
CA LEU A 434 5.89 -3.24 22.25
C LEU A 434 6.31 -3.30 23.73
N CYS A 435 7.50 -3.81 24.02
CA CYS A 435 8.11 -3.84 25.35
C CYS A 435 8.58 -2.48 25.86
N ALA A 436 8.64 -1.44 25.02
CA ALA A 436 8.87 -0.09 25.54
C ALA A 436 7.64 0.42 26.34
N GLU A 437 6.46 -0.17 26.09
CA GLU A 437 5.19 0.19 26.71
C GLU A 437 4.80 -0.74 27.88
N GLN A 438 5.45 -1.90 28.02
CA GLN A 438 5.18 -2.91 29.07
C GLN A 438 6.47 -3.55 29.62
N GLU A 439 6.48 -4.00 30.87
CA GLU A 439 7.65 -4.73 31.43
C GLU A 439 7.79 -6.11 30.79
N CYS A 440 8.74 -6.28 29.88
CA CYS A 440 9.11 -7.57 29.30
C CYS A 440 10.31 -8.19 30.02
N SER A 441 10.34 -9.52 30.10
CA SER A 441 11.50 -10.25 30.62
C SER A 441 12.67 -10.21 29.63
N ASP A 442 13.86 -10.57 30.13
CA ASP A 442 14.99 -10.88 29.25
C ASP A 442 14.64 -12.09 28.34
N PRO A 443 15.28 -12.20 27.15
CA PRO A 443 15.13 -13.36 26.29
C PRO A 443 15.52 -14.67 26.98
N VAL A 444 14.84 -15.76 26.61
CA VAL A 444 15.04 -17.08 27.24
C VAL A 444 16.32 -17.75 26.72
N ASP A 445 17.20 -18.09 27.66
CA ASP A 445 18.42 -18.86 27.44
C ASP A 445 18.17 -20.36 27.71
N GLY A 446 18.19 -21.20 26.67
CA GLY A 446 18.07 -22.67 26.81
C GLY A 446 17.13 -23.34 25.80
N ASP A 447 17.18 -24.67 25.68
CA ASP A 447 16.30 -25.39 24.75
C ASP A 447 14.84 -25.28 25.20
N VAL A 448 13.97 -24.87 24.28
CA VAL A 448 12.52 -24.75 24.49
C VAL A 448 11.83 -25.81 23.64
N GLU A 449 10.96 -26.60 24.25
CA GLU A 449 10.16 -27.61 23.54
C GLU A 449 8.69 -27.16 23.50
N LEU A 450 8.14 -27.08 22.29
CA LEU A 450 6.74 -26.74 22.05
C LEU A 450 5.90 -28.03 22.02
N GLY A 451 4.83 -28.06 22.82
CA GLY A 451 3.86 -29.14 22.84
C GLY A 451 2.83 -29.04 21.71
N ASP A 452 1.85 -29.95 21.74
CA ASP A 452 0.74 -29.95 20.79
C ASP A 452 -0.13 -28.70 21.00
N VAL A 453 -0.22 -27.87 19.97
CA VAL A 453 -1.03 -26.63 19.97
C VAL A 453 -2.52 -26.93 19.89
N GLU A 454 -3.30 -26.16 20.63
CA GLU A 454 -4.76 -26.08 20.46
C GLU A 454 -5.13 -24.74 19.82
N PHE A 455 -5.65 -24.80 18.59
CA PHE A 455 -6.25 -23.64 17.92
C PHE A 455 -7.74 -23.58 18.21
N THR A 456 -8.22 -22.42 18.65
CA THR A 456 -9.65 -22.16 18.85
C THR A 456 -10.01 -20.83 18.21
N SER A 457 -11.25 -20.67 17.76
CA SER A 457 -11.76 -19.39 17.28
C SER A 457 -12.86 -18.87 18.20
N ARG A 458 -12.86 -17.55 18.41
CA ARG A 458 -13.93 -16.85 19.12
C ARG A 458 -14.03 -15.43 18.60
N ALA A 459 -15.22 -15.09 18.11
CA ALA A 459 -15.56 -13.73 17.71
C ALA A 459 -14.57 -13.05 16.75
N GLY A 460 -14.24 -13.77 15.68
CA GLY A 460 -13.28 -13.34 14.66
C GLY A 460 -11.82 -13.62 15.01
N PHE A 461 -11.49 -13.69 16.30
CA PHE A 461 -10.15 -14.04 16.74
C PHE A 461 -9.89 -15.53 16.59
N VAL A 462 -8.63 -15.84 16.29
CA VAL A 462 -8.08 -17.17 16.45
C VAL A 462 -7.05 -17.13 17.56
N PHE A 463 -7.15 -18.07 18.49
CA PHE A 463 -6.28 -18.25 19.64
C PHE A 463 -5.43 -19.51 19.43
N ALA A 464 -4.16 -19.42 19.80
CA ALA A 464 -3.25 -20.55 19.87
C ALA A 464 -2.82 -20.75 21.33
N ASN A 465 -3.11 -21.92 21.87
CA ASN A 465 -2.63 -22.35 23.19
C ASN A 465 -1.53 -23.39 22.98
N VAL A 466 -0.28 -23.01 23.26
CA VAL A 466 0.90 -23.85 23.05
C VAL A 466 1.49 -24.21 24.40
N PRO A 467 1.35 -25.46 24.89
CA PRO A 467 2.09 -25.93 26.05
C PRO A 467 3.60 -25.80 25.79
N VAL A 468 4.36 -25.33 26.77
CA VAL A 468 5.80 -25.15 26.62
C VAL A 468 6.58 -25.78 27.77
N GLU A 469 7.70 -26.44 27.43
CA GLU A 469 8.73 -26.83 28.38
C GLU A 469 10.00 -26.00 28.15
N GLY A 470 10.66 -25.58 29.23
CA GLY A 470 11.88 -24.78 29.16
C GLY A 470 11.68 -23.26 29.23
N MET A 471 10.45 -22.79 29.46
CA MET A 471 10.15 -21.39 29.79
C MET A 471 9.43 -21.30 31.14
N ASP A 472 9.81 -20.31 31.95
CA ASP A 472 9.21 -20.04 33.26
C ASP A 472 7.98 -19.11 33.15
N PRO A 473 6.96 -19.24 34.02
CA PRO A 473 5.84 -18.32 34.06
C PRO A 473 6.27 -16.85 34.18
N GLY A 474 5.66 -15.98 33.37
CA GLY A 474 6.00 -14.56 33.28
C GLY A 474 7.11 -14.23 32.28
N GLU A 475 7.82 -15.21 31.73
CA GLU A 475 8.77 -14.96 30.64
C GLU A 475 8.04 -14.51 29.37
N THR A 476 8.66 -13.59 28.64
CA THR A 476 8.08 -12.94 27.47
C THR A 476 8.42 -13.67 26.18
N PHE A 477 7.44 -13.80 25.30
CA PHE A 477 7.60 -14.32 23.95
C PHE A 477 6.89 -13.43 22.93
N GLY A 478 7.42 -13.43 21.71
CA GLY A 478 6.80 -12.84 20.52
C GLY A 478 6.10 -13.92 19.69
N ALA A 479 4.93 -13.61 19.15
CA ALA A 479 4.15 -14.51 18.30
C ALA A 479 3.80 -13.81 16.98
N ALA A 480 4.35 -14.29 15.86
CA ALA A 480 3.98 -13.85 14.52
C ALA A 480 2.87 -14.76 13.95
N TRP A 481 1.76 -14.16 13.55
CA TRP A 481 0.59 -14.88 13.07
C TRP A 481 0.48 -14.87 11.55
N TYR A 482 0.25 -16.05 11.00
CA TYR A 482 -0.02 -16.26 9.59
C TYR A 482 -1.26 -17.12 9.40
N PHE A 483 -1.93 -16.93 8.28
CA PHE A 483 -3.08 -17.74 7.91
C PHE A 483 -3.18 -17.90 6.40
N ARG A 484 -3.98 -18.87 5.97
CA ARG A 484 -4.44 -19.03 4.59
C ARG A 484 -5.83 -19.63 4.58
N THR A 485 -6.69 -19.09 3.73
CA THR A 485 -8.07 -19.55 3.56
C THR A 485 -8.18 -20.70 2.55
N ASP A 486 -7.16 -20.85 1.69
CA ASP A 486 -7.04 -21.91 0.69
C ASP A 486 -5.65 -22.59 0.83
N PRO A 487 -5.57 -23.92 0.96
CA PRO A 487 -4.31 -24.66 1.00
C PRO A 487 -3.41 -24.50 -0.24
N GLU A 488 -3.96 -24.06 -1.37
CA GLU A 488 -3.19 -23.74 -2.58
C GLU A 488 -2.52 -22.36 -2.52
N LEU A 489 -2.99 -21.49 -1.62
CA LEU A 489 -2.40 -20.18 -1.39
C LEU A 489 -1.24 -20.26 -0.38
N PRO A 490 -0.25 -19.36 -0.52
CA PRO A 490 0.77 -19.20 0.49
C PRO A 490 0.21 -18.55 1.75
N PHE A 491 0.90 -18.74 2.87
CA PHE A 491 0.56 -18.10 4.14
C PHE A 491 0.80 -16.59 4.07
N GLU A 492 -0.18 -15.79 4.52
CA GLU A 492 -0.05 -14.35 4.71
C GLU A 492 -0.16 -13.96 6.18
N GLN A 493 0.40 -12.81 6.56
CA GLN A 493 0.26 -12.30 7.92
C GLN A 493 -1.16 -11.82 8.21
N ALA A 494 -1.61 -12.07 9.45
CA ALA A 494 -2.89 -11.58 9.94
C ALA A 494 -2.98 -10.05 9.90
N ALA A 495 -4.15 -9.51 9.57
CA ALA A 495 -4.33 -8.08 9.38
C ALA A 495 -4.14 -7.25 10.66
N PHE A 496 -4.64 -7.76 11.78
CA PHE A 496 -4.58 -7.10 13.08
C PHE A 496 -3.90 -8.00 14.11
N ALA A 497 -3.05 -7.38 14.92
CA ALA A 497 -2.06 -8.08 15.75
C ALA A 497 -1.23 -9.12 14.95
N PRO A 498 -0.63 -8.75 13.79
CA PRO A 498 0.27 -9.64 13.03
C PRO A 498 1.46 -10.14 13.86
N PHE A 499 1.76 -9.41 14.93
CA PHE A 499 2.73 -9.78 15.95
C PHE A 499 2.20 -9.38 17.33
N GLU A 500 2.32 -10.29 18.29
CA GLU A 500 2.02 -10.02 19.68
C GLU A 500 3.21 -10.31 20.57
N VAL A 501 3.34 -9.53 21.64
CA VAL A 501 4.20 -9.88 22.77
C VAL A 501 3.31 -10.27 23.94
N ARG A 502 3.56 -11.46 24.49
CA ARG A 502 2.81 -12.06 25.60
C ARG A 502 3.75 -12.70 26.61
N THR A 503 3.22 -13.07 27.76
CA THR A 503 3.96 -13.77 28.81
C THR A 503 3.47 -15.20 28.97
N VAL A 504 4.36 -16.12 29.33
CA VAL A 504 4.00 -17.49 29.68
C VAL A 504 3.05 -17.49 30.88
N ARG A 505 1.93 -18.20 30.78
CA ARG A 505 0.95 -18.33 31.86
C ARG A 505 1.49 -19.21 33.00
N ASP A 506 0.86 -19.10 34.17
CA ASP A 506 1.21 -19.89 35.37
C ASP A 506 1.11 -21.42 35.17
N ASP A 507 0.33 -21.86 34.18
CA ASP A 507 0.14 -23.26 33.79
C ASP A 507 1.16 -23.75 32.74
N GLY A 508 2.12 -22.91 32.33
CA GLY A 508 3.12 -23.25 31.33
C GLY A 508 2.57 -23.26 29.89
N VAL A 509 1.54 -22.46 29.63
CA VAL A 509 0.94 -22.30 28.30
C VAL A 509 1.27 -20.93 27.72
N LEU A 510 1.70 -20.92 26.46
CA LEU A 510 1.81 -19.72 25.62
C LEU A 510 0.44 -19.50 24.97
N GLU A 511 -0.30 -18.50 25.44
CA GLU A 511 -1.58 -18.09 24.85
C GLU A 511 -1.38 -16.81 24.04
N THR A 512 -1.73 -16.84 22.76
CA THR A 512 -1.68 -15.69 21.86
C THR A 512 -2.88 -15.72 20.93
N SER A 513 -3.19 -14.59 20.29
CA SER A 513 -4.32 -14.48 19.39
C SER A 513 -4.03 -13.53 18.22
N ALA A 514 -4.72 -13.72 17.11
CA ALA A 514 -4.75 -12.72 16.04
C ALA A 514 -6.13 -12.58 15.41
N LEU A 515 -6.33 -11.46 14.74
CA LEU A 515 -7.47 -11.19 13.88
C LEU A 515 -7.02 -11.31 12.42
N PRO A 516 -7.44 -12.35 11.70
CA PRO A 516 -6.93 -12.61 10.35
C PRO A 516 -7.37 -11.52 9.36
N SER A 517 -8.56 -10.94 9.53
CA SER A 517 -9.08 -9.81 8.74
C SER A 517 -9.29 -8.55 9.59
N GLU A 518 -8.93 -7.38 9.05
CA GLU A 518 -9.00 -6.10 9.76
C GLU A 518 -10.44 -5.60 9.89
N PHE A 519 -11.14 -5.57 8.75
CA PHE A 519 -12.47 -5.02 8.67
C PHE A 519 -13.30 -5.73 7.58
N PRO A 520 -14.35 -6.46 7.99
CA PRO A 520 -14.72 -6.76 9.38
C PRO A 520 -13.90 -7.89 10.03
N PRO A 521 -13.82 -7.93 11.37
CA PRO A 521 -13.20 -9.02 12.13
C PRO A 521 -14.12 -10.25 12.17
N CYS A 522 -14.40 -10.83 11.01
CA CYS A 522 -15.24 -12.02 10.92
C CYS A 522 -14.42 -13.30 11.06
N PRO A 523 -15.01 -14.38 11.60
CA PRO A 523 -14.33 -15.67 11.65
C PRO A 523 -13.90 -16.11 10.26
N LEU A 524 -12.64 -16.48 10.11
CA LEU A 524 -12.10 -17.03 8.88
C LEU A 524 -11.67 -18.47 9.13
N GLY A 525 -12.32 -19.40 8.44
CA GLY A 525 -11.86 -20.78 8.38
C GLY A 525 -10.58 -20.87 7.55
N GLY A 526 -9.70 -21.80 7.89
CA GLY A 526 -8.47 -21.99 7.16
C GLY A 526 -7.37 -22.63 7.99
N GLU A 527 -6.18 -22.63 7.42
CA GLU A 527 -4.97 -23.07 8.11
C GLU A 527 -4.28 -21.86 8.75
N TYR A 528 -3.78 -22.09 9.96
CA TYR A 528 -3.11 -21.11 10.80
C TYR A 528 -1.72 -21.59 11.13
N LEU A 529 -0.80 -20.63 11.17
CA LEU A 529 0.60 -20.84 11.47
C LEU A 529 1.04 -19.74 12.45
N VAL A 530 1.61 -20.14 13.58
CA VAL A 530 2.18 -19.23 14.57
C VAL A 530 3.66 -19.52 14.70
N ARG A 531 4.49 -18.50 14.49
CA ARG A 531 5.93 -18.55 14.72
C ARG A 531 6.27 -17.84 16.03
N LEU A 532 6.97 -18.54 16.92
CA LEU A 532 7.26 -18.09 18.27
C LEU A 532 8.73 -17.67 18.41
N TYR A 533 8.96 -16.56 19.11
CA TYR A 533 10.27 -15.93 19.26
C TYR A 533 10.53 -15.52 20.71
N SER A 534 11.79 -15.49 21.11
CA SER A 534 12.24 -14.82 22.34
C SER A 534 13.52 -14.03 22.03
N GLY A 535 13.45 -12.70 22.07
CA GLY A 535 14.53 -11.84 21.56
C GLY A 535 14.79 -12.08 20.07
N ASP A 536 16.06 -12.32 19.73
CA ASP A 536 16.53 -12.62 18.37
C ASP A 536 16.50 -14.12 18.03
N ARG A 537 15.84 -14.94 18.86
CA ARG A 537 15.80 -16.39 18.73
C ARG A 537 14.43 -16.90 18.30
N PHE A 538 14.43 -17.76 17.29
CA PHE A 538 13.28 -18.58 16.90
C PHE A 538 13.12 -19.76 17.87
N LEU A 539 11.94 -19.89 18.49
CA LEU A 539 11.61 -20.98 19.41
C LEU A 539 11.00 -22.18 18.69
N GLY A 540 10.30 -21.93 17.58
CA GLY A 540 9.63 -22.94 16.78
C GLY A 540 8.36 -22.38 16.15
N GLU A 541 7.70 -23.23 15.37
CA GLU A 541 6.42 -22.91 14.76
C GLU A 541 5.38 -24.00 15.04
N VAL A 542 4.12 -23.58 15.09
CA VAL A 542 2.98 -24.46 15.31
C VAL A 542 1.93 -24.18 14.25
N THR A 543 1.26 -25.23 13.77
CA THR A 543 0.22 -25.12 12.74
C THR A 543 -1.04 -25.85 13.17
N GLY A 544 -2.17 -25.39 12.66
CA GLY A 544 -3.46 -26.02 12.89
C GLY A 544 -4.52 -25.51 11.94
N GLU A 545 -5.65 -26.18 11.93
CA GLU A 545 -6.78 -25.83 11.09
C GLU A 545 -7.92 -25.34 11.99
N VAL A 546 -8.48 -24.19 11.65
CA VAL A 546 -9.75 -23.72 12.21
C VAL A 546 -10.82 -24.03 11.18
N PRO A 547 -11.80 -24.90 11.50
CA PRO A 547 -12.84 -25.22 10.55
C PRO A 547 -13.65 -23.96 10.21
N PRO A 548 -14.18 -23.84 8.97
CA PRO A 548 -15.11 -22.78 8.64
C PRO A 548 -16.33 -22.86 9.56
N SER A 549 -16.92 -21.70 9.86
CA SER A 549 -18.09 -21.66 10.75
C SER A 549 -19.25 -22.44 10.12
N PRO A 550 -20.06 -23.18 10.92
CA PRO A 550 -21.20 -23.94 10.41
C PRO A 550 -22.24 -23.10 9.65
N ILE A 551 -22.27 -21.79 9.90
CA ILE A 551 -23.20 -20.82 9.29
C ILE A 551 -22.68 -20.18 8.00
N GLY A 552 -21.38 -20.33 7.69
CA GLY A 552 -20.79 -19.84 6.45
C GLY A 552 -19.26 -19.87 6.47
N ALA A 553 -18.67 -19.89 5.27
CA ALA A 553 -17.22 -19.79 5.08
C ALA A 553 -16.77 -18.34 4.79
N SER A 554 -17.71 -17.47 4.43
CA SER A 554 -17.49 -16.07 4.07
C SER A 554 -18.58 -15.21 4.70
N PHE A 555 -18.20 -13.99 5.04
CA PHE A 555 -19.04 -13.07 5.79
C PHE A 555 -18.93 -11.66 5.18
N THR A 556 -20.06 -10.98 5.16
CA THR A 556 -20.13 -9.51 5.02
C THR A 556 -20.38 -8.93 6.40
N THR A 557 -20.11 -7.64 6.61
CA THR A 557 -20.51 -7.00 7.87
C THR A 557 -21.63 -6.03 7.68
N ASP A 558 -22.56 -6.10 8.62
CA ASP A 558 -23.63 -5.16 8.78
C ASP A 558 -23.48 -4.50 10.16
N ALA A 559 -23.44 -3.17 10.16
CA ALA A 559 -23.32 -2.39 11.38
C ALA A 559 -24.65 -1.69 11.64
N ASP A 560 -25.17 -1.83 12.86
CA ASP A 560 -26.31 -1.07 13.35
C ASP A 560 -25.85 -0.15 14.51
N PRO A 561 -25.48 1.11 14.19
CA PRO A 561 -25.11 2.09 15.21
C PRO A 561 -26.26 2.45 16.16
N LEU A 562 -27.53 2.28 15.76
CA LEU A 562 -28.70 2.56 16.62
C LEU A 562 -28.78 1.52 17.72
N ALA A 563 -28.70 0.25 17.34
CA ALA A 563 -28.65 -0.86 18.27
C ALA A 563 -27.27 -0.97 18.97
N GLY A 564 -26.24 -0.30 18.46
CA GLY A 564 -24.88 -0.37 19.00
C GLY A 564 -24.34 -1.78 18.85
N LEU A 565 -24.35 -2.30 17.63
CA LEU A 565 -23.84 -3.62 17.28
C LEU A 565 -23.26 -3.67 15.86
N GLU A 566 -22.32 -4.57 15.66
CA GLU A 566 -21.74 -4.98 14.37
C GLU A 566 -21.93 -6.49 14.24
N VAL A 567 -22.32 -6.96 13.06
CA VAL A 567 -22.65 -8.37 12.82
C VAL A 567 -21.93 -8.87 11.59
N CYS A 568 -21.23 -9.99 11.73
CA CYS A 568 -20.73 -10.78 10.61
C CYS A 568 -21.89 -11.58 10.01
N VAL A 569 -22.42 -11.10 8.90
CA VAL A 569 -23.53 -11.73 8.18
C VAL A 569 -22.96 -12.76 7.19
N PRO A 570 -23.25 -14.06 7.37
CA PRO A 570 -22.76 -15.08 6.46
C PRO A 570 -23.33 -14.90 5.05
N ASP A 571 -22.56 -15.26 4.04
CA ASP A 571 -23.03 -15.18 2.65
C ASP A 571 -24.32 -15.98 2.42
N GLY A 572 -25.26 -15.35 1.72
CA GLY A 572 -26.57 -15.92 1.42
C GLY A 572 -27.64 -15.71 2.50
N PHE A 573 -27.34 -15.02 3.60
CA PHE A 573 -28.37 -14.45 4.47
C PHE A 573 -28.89 -13.14 3.87
N THR A 574 -30.19 -12.89 4.03
CA THR A 574 -30.81 -11.61 3.68
C THR A 574 -31.07 -10.80 4.93
N SER A 575 -30.68 -9.52 4.92
CA SER A 575 -31.05 -8.56 5.96
C SER A 575 -32.49 -8.10 5.74
N GLU A 576 -33.33 -8.29 6.75
CA GLU A 576 -34.72 -7.83 6.80
C GLU A 576 -34.89 -6.91 8.01
N VAL A 577 -35.38 -5.70 7.77
CA VAL A 577 -35.76 -4.79 8.85
C VAL A 577 -37.19 -5.09 9.26
N VAL A 578 -37.37 -5.55 10.50
CA VAL A 578 -38.69 -5.83 11.07
C VAL A 578 -39.08 -4.68 11.98
N GLU A 579 -40.23 -4.06 11.71
CA GLU A 579 -40.83 -3.09 12.63
C GLU A 579 -41.68 -3.85 13.67
N ASP A 580 -41.30 -3.74 14.94
CA ASP A 580 -42.06 -4.26 16.08
C ASP A 580 -42.53 -3.13 17.00
N ASP A 581 -43.78 -3.21 17.48
CA ASP A 581 -44.40 -2.17 18.32
C ASP A 581 -43.71 -2.01 19.70
N THR A 582 -42.97 -3.03 20.15
CA THR A 582 -42.28 -3.06 21.45
C THR A 582 -40.76 -2.88 21.33
N LEU A 583 -40.13 -3.47 20.31
CA LEU A 583 -38.68 -3.44 20.10
C LEU A 583 -38.23 -2.38 19.09
N GLY A 584 -39.16 -1.85 18.28
CA GLY A 584 -38.87 -0.90 17.20
C GLY A 584 -38.41 -1.56 15.91
N SER A 585 -37.71 -0.80 15.07
CA SER A 585 -37.06 -1.30 13.86
C SER A 585 -35.83 -2.12 14.25
N VAL A 586 -35.86 -3.43 14.01
CA VAL A 586 -34.74 -4.33 14.30
C VAL A 586 -34.31 -5.05 13.03
N THR A 587 -32.99 -5.10 12.83
CA THR A 587 -32.40 -5.84 11.71
C THR A 587 -32.33 -7.33 12.05
N THR A 588 -32.90 -8.15 11.18
CA THR A 588 -32.89 -9.61 11.27
C THR A 588 -32.16 -10.18 10.07
N PHE A 589 -31.34 -11.21 10.27
CA PHE A 589 -30.68 -11.93 9.19
C PHE A 589 -31.32 -13.30 9.00
N VAL A 590 -31.83 -13.56 7.80
CA VAL A 590 -32.63 -14.76 7.52
C VAL A 590 -31.99 -15.61 6.43
N ARG A 591 -31.96 -16.93 6.62
CA ARG A 591 -31.64 -17.93 5.59
C ARG A 591 -32.47 -19.20 5.77
N GLY A 592 -33.49 -19.37 4.94
CA GLY A 592 -34.44 -20.48 5.10
C GLY A 592 -35.22 -20.32 6.40
N ASP A 593 -35.18 -21.32 7.27
CA ASP A 593 -35.85 -21.30 8.57
C ASP A 593 -34.97 -20.69 9.68
N LEU A 594 -33.68 -20.49 9.43
CA LEU A 594 -32.73 -19.94 10.41
C LEU A 594 -32.81 -18.40 10.43
N GLN A 595 -32.93 -17.83 11.63
CA GLN A 595 -33.05 -16.38 11.84
C GLN A 595 -32.08 -15.93 12.92
N ILE A 596 -31.26 -14.93 12.65
CA ILE A 596 -30.38 -14.29 13.63
C ILE A 596 -30.92 -12.89 13.93
N PHE A 597 -31.22 -12.63 15.19
CA PHE A 597 -31.83 -11.39 15.66
C PHE A 597 -30.99 -10.78 16.79
N PRO A 598 -30.00 -9.95 16.46
CA PRO A 598 -29.24 -9.20 17.44
C PRO A 598 -29.93 -7.87 17.73
N THR A 599 -30.08 -7.52 19.01
CA THR A 599 -30.73 -6.27 19.43
C THR A 599 -30.24 -5.78 20.78
N THR A 600 -30.56 -4.54 21.12
CA THR A 600 -30.28 -3.96 22.43
C THR A 600 -31.51 -3.29 23.02
N VAL A 601 -31.76 -3.55 24.30
CA VAL A 601 -32.92 -3.06 25.04
C VAL A 601 -32.43 -2.20 26.19
N ARG A 602 -32.68 -0.89 26.12
CA ARG A 602 -32.23 0.09 27.13
C ARG A 602 -33.30 0.31 28.20
N GLY A 603 -32.87 0.67 29.42
CA GLY A 603 -33.76 1.18 30.47
C GLY A 603 -34.60 0.13 31.22
N VAL A 604 -34.36 -1.17 30.99
CA VAL A 604 -35.13 -2.25 31.62
C VAL A 604 -34.64 -2.54 33.06
N VAL A 605 -33.37 -2.26 33.34
CA VAL A 605 -32.70 -2.68 34.57
C VAL A 605 -32.31 -1.46 35.42
N PRO A 606 -32.79 -1.34 36.67
CA PRO A 606 -32.37 -0.26 37.56
C PRO A 606 -30.85 -0.28 37.80
N PRO A 607 -30.17 0.89 37.83
CA PRO A 607 -28.75 0.96 38.13
C PRO A 607 -28.39 0.28 39.47
N GLY A 608 -27.34 -0.53 39.47
CA GLY A 608 -26.89 -1.29 40.66
C GLY A 608 -27.62 -2.62 40.87
N THR A 609 -28.50 -3.04 39.95
CA THR A 609 -28.96 -4.43 39.88
C THR A 609 -27.79 -5.30 39.41
N ASP A 610 -27.65 -6.47 40.02
CA ASP A 610 -26.66 -7.45 39.58
C ASP A 610 -26.90 -7.82 38.10
N PRO A 611 -25.92 -7.64 37.19
CA PRO A 611 -26.12 -7.85 35.75
C PRO A 611 -26.58 -9.26 35.40
N GLU A 612 -26.07 -10.26 36.10
CA GLU A 612 -26.47 -11.66 35.94
C GLU A 612 -27.95 -11.84 36.32
N GLU A 613 -28.35 -11.38 37.50
CA GLU A 613 -29.74 -11.45 37.94
C GLU A 613 -30.70 -10.74 36.97
N ALA A 614 -30.28 -9.60 36.43
CA ALA A 614 -31.06 -8.84 35.47
C ALA A 614 -31.21 -9.57 34.12
N ALA A 615 -30.12 -10.16 33.60
CA ALA A 615 -30.16 -10.98 32.40
C ALA A 615 -31.11 -12.18 32.56
N ARG A 616 -31.05 -12.85 33.72
CA ARG A 616 -31.96 -13.95 34.07
C ARG A 616 -33.43 -13.53 34.04
N ILE A 617 -33.79 -12.49 34.78
CA ILE A 617 -35.16 -11.97 34.85
C ILE A 617 -35.66 -11.59 33.45
N PHE A 618 -34.79 -11.00 32.62
CA PHE A 618 -35.13 -10.65 31.26
C PHE A 618 -35.49 -11.88 30.41
N ILE A 619 -34.68 -12.95 30.47
CA ILE A 619 -34.92 -14.17 29.68
C ILE A 619 -36.20 -14.89 30.13
N GLU A 620 -36.40 -15.07 31.44
CA GLU A 620 -37.62 -15.69 32.00
C GLU A 620 -38.87 -14.91 31.54
N GLY A 621 -38.81 -13.57 31.58
CA GLY A 621 -39.87 -12.69 31.10
C GLY A 621 -40.10 -12.78 29.58
N ALA A 622 -39.03 -12.79 28.79
CA ALA A 622 -39.09 -12.85 27.32
C ALA A 622 -39.72 -14.17 26.82
N LEU A 623 -39.43 -15.28 27.51
CA LEU A 623 -39.95 -16.60 27.16
C LEU A 623 -41.33 -16.88 27.77
N SER A 624 -41.81 -16.01 28.68
CA SER A 624 -43.06 -16.21 29.43
C SER A 624 -43.12 -17.56 30.16
N ASP A 625 -41.97 -18.03 30.65
CA ASP A 625 -41.80 -19.31 31.32
C ASP A 625 -40.78 -19.18 32.46
N ASP A 626 -41.24 -19.43 33.69
CA ASP A 626 -40.44 -19.30 34.91
C ASP A 626 -39.57 -20.55 35.17
N ASP A 627 -39.76 -21.65 34.42
CA ASP A 627 -39.05 -22.93 34.59
C ASP A 627 -37.96 -23.18 33.52
N VAL A 628 -37.49 -22.12 32.85
CA VAL A 628 -36.50 -22.23 31.78
C VAL A 628 -35.12 -22.56 32.34
N GLU A 629 -34.47 -23.59 31.79
CA GLU A 629 -33.09 -23.94 32.13
C GLU A 629 -32.12 -22.91 31.53
N LEU A 630 -31.57 -22.08 32.41
CA LEU A 630 -30.59 -21.05 32.07
C LEU A 630 -29.18 -21.62 32.14
N GLU A 631 -28.39 -21.34 31.11
CA GLU A 631 -26.97 -21.66 31.06
C GLU A 631 -26.14 -20.38 30.91
N PRO A 632 -24.94 -20.31 31.50
CA PRO A 632 -24.05 -19.17 31.28
C PRO A 632 -23.75 -18.97 29.79
N ALA A 633 -23.73 -17.71 29.36
CA ALA A 633 -23.33 -17.29 28.03
C ALA A 633 -22.42 -16.06 28.12
N THR A 634 -21.62 -15.84 27.09
CA THR A 634 -20.76 -14.66 26.98
C THR A 634 -21.07 -13.96 25.67
N LEU A 635 -21.48 -12.69 25.76
CA LEU A 635 -21.69 -11.83 24.60
C LEU A 635 -20.45 -10.96 24.40
N LEU A 636 -20.06 -10.73 23.15
CA LEU A 636 -18.90 -9.91 22.85
C LEU A 636 -19.25 -8.43 22.84
N GLY A 637 -18.49 -7.64 23.60
CA GLY A 637 -18.55 -6.20 23.66
C GLY A 637 -17.33 -5.51 23.07
N ARG A 638 -17.48 -4.26 22.62
CA ARG A 638 -16.39 -3.36 22.22
C ARG A 638 -16.51 -1.99 22.90
N THR A 639 -15.40 -1.52 23.47
CA THR A 639 -15.32 -0.16 24.03
C THR A 639 -15.14 0.90 22.93
N LEU A 640 -15.60 2.12 23.21
CA LEU A 640 -15.60 3.24 22.26
C LEU A 640 -14.21 3.80 21.90
N ILE A 641 -13.27 3.85 22.86
CA ILE A 641 -12.04 4.63 22.73
C ILE A 641 -10.82 3.71 22.53
N ALA A 642 -10.65 2.70 23.38
CA ALA A 642 -9.54 1.74 23.25
C ALA A 642 -9.72 0.69 22.15
N ARG A 643 -10.91 0.58 21.54
CA ARG A 643 -11.30 -0.54 20.66
C ARG A 643 -11.05 -1.91 21.29
N SER A 644 -11.00 -1.97 22.63
CA SER A 644 -10.79 -3.20 23.38
C SER A 644 -12.07 -4.02 23.43
N PHE A 645 -11.92 -5.34 23.41
CA PHE A 645 -13.03 -6.27 23.54
C PHE A 645 -13.32 -6.49 25.02
N VAL A 646 -14.61 -6.65 25.35
CA VAL A 646 -15.09 -6.91 26.71
C VAL A 646 -16.06 -8.07 26.68
N ASP A 647 -15.84 -9.07 27.51
CA ASP A 647 -16.79 -10.17 27.70
C ASP A 647 -17.96 -9.70 28.58
N LEU A 648 -19.16 -9.72 28.02
CA LEU A 648 -20.38 -9.47 28.76
C LEU A 648 -20.94 -10.80 29.28
N ALA A 649 -20.80 -11.04 30.58
CA ALA A 649 -21.39 -12.19 31.24
C ALA A 649 -22.92 -12.13 31.16
N GLY A 650 -23.53 -13.23 30.74
CA GLY A 650 -24.96 -13.34 30.53
C GLY A 650 -25.46 -14.77 30.65
N PHE A 651 -26.68 -14.99 30.19
CA PHE A 651 -27.30 -16.30 30.16
C PHE A 651 -27.89 -16.59 28.78
N GLN A 652 -28.04 -17.87 28.47
CA GLN A 652 -28.81 -18.35 27.34
C GLN A 652 -29.87 -19.37 27.78
N ALA A 653 -30.93 -19.45 26.99
CA ALA A 653 -32.06 -20.35 27.19
C ALA A 653 -32.56 -20.90 25.86
N VAL A 654 -33.01 -22.15 25.88
CA VAL A 654 -33.65 -22.81 24.74
C VAL A 654 -35.17 -22.74 24.89
N SER A 655 -35.85 -22.35 23.81
CA SER A 655 -37.31 -22.31 23.72
C SER A 655 -37.79 -23.13 22.51
N PRO A 656 -39.11 -23.45 22.40
CA PRO A 656 -39.65 -24.16 21.24
C PRO A 656 -39.45 -23.44 19.89
N THR A 657 -39.16 -22.14 19.89
CA THR A 657 -39.03 -21.31 18.69
C THR A 657 -37.59 -20.93 18.36
N GLY A 658 -36.65 -21.19 19.27
CA GLY A 658 -35.25 -20.78 19.12
C GLY A 658 -34.49 -20.68 20.44
N ILE A 659 -33.25 -20.22 20.37
CA ILE A 659 -32.39 -19.96 21.52
C ILE A 659 -32.29 -18.44 21.72
N ILE A 660 -32.34 -17.98 22.96
CA ILE A 660 -32.11 -16.58 23.32
C ILE A 660 -30.87 -16.50 24.21
N ALA A 661 -30.01 -15.52 23.97
CA ALA A 661 -28.91 -15.16 24.85
C ALA A 661 -29.01 -13.67 25.20
N ALA A 662 -28.79 -13.34 26.47
CA ALA A 662 -28.83 -11.96 26.93
C ALA A 662 -27.74 -11.68 27.96
N ALA A 663 -27.14 -10.50 27.88
CA ALA A 663 -26.22 -9.96 28.88
C ALA A 663 -26.63 -8.53 29.24
N VAL A 664 -26.28 -8.06 30.43
CA VAL A 664 -26.56 -6.69 30.87
C VAL A 664 -25.25 -5.95 31.10
N ASP A 665 -25.09 -4.79 30.48
CA ASP A 665 -23.92 -3.94 30.73
C ASP A 665 -24.06 -3.11 32.00
N GLU A 666 -22.98 -2.47 32.46
CA GLU A 666 -22.97 -1.67 33.69
C GLU A 666 -23.95 -0.49 33.66
N GLN A 667 -24.41 -0.07 32.48
CA GLN A 667 -25.40 0.98 32.32
C GLN A 667 -26.84 0.47 32.45
N GLY A 668 -27.03 -0.84 32.65
CA GLY A 668 -28.34 -1.48 32.69
C GLY A 668 -28.95 -1.69 31.31
N THR A 669 -28.14 -1.68 30.24
CA THR A 669 -28.60 -2.02 28.89
C THR A 669 -28.54 -3.53 28.70
N VAL A 670 -29.65 -4.13 28.30
CA VAL A 670 -29.71 -5.55 27.94
C VAL A 670 -29.28 -5.71 26.49
N ARG A 671 -28.28 -6.53 26.24
CA ARG A 671 -27.80 -6.94 24.91
C ARG A 671 -28.35 -8.32 24.63
N VAL A 672 -29.02 -8.52 23.50
CA VAL A 672 -29.78 -9.73 23.21
C VAL A 672 -29.40 -10.26 21.85
N VAL A 673 -29.23 -11.58 21.75
CA VAL A 673 -29.15 -12.30 20.48
C VAL A 673 -30.18 -13.42 20.53
N PHE A 674 -31.09 -13.45 19.56
CA PHE A 674 -32.04 -14.53 19.38
C PHE A 674 -31.72 -15.30 18.11
N LEU A 675 -31.65 -16.63 18.22
CA LEU A 675 -31.42 -17.55 17.13
C LEU A 675 -32.68 -18.39 16.92
N GLY A 676 -33.48 -18.01 15.93
CA GLY A 676 -34.74 -18.67 15.57
C GLY A 676 -34.54 -19.86 14.63
N GLY A 677 -35.44 -20.85 14.73
CA GLY A 677 -35.50 -21.99 13.80
C GLY A 677 -34.58 -23.17 14.14
N THR A 678 -33.91 -23.13 15.28
CA THR A 678 -33.01 -24.19 15.76
C THR A 678 -32.96 -24.23 17.30
N ASP A 679 -32.73 -25.41 17.86
CA ASP A 679 -32.41 -25.64 19.28
C ASP A 679 -30.95 -26.08 19.49
N ASP A 680 -30.11 -25.96 18.44
CA ASP A 680 -28.69 -26.29 18.49
C ASP A 680 -27.87 -25.20 19.21
N ARG A 681 -27.46 -25.50 20.45
CA ARG A 681 -26.64 -24.61 21.28
C ARG A 681 -25.23 -24.38 20.73
N ALA A 682 -24.66 -25.35 20.01
CA ALA A 682 -23.36 -25.15 19.37
C ALA A 682 -23.48 -24.06 18.32
N LEU A 683 -24.59 -24.06 17.57
CA LEU A 683 -24.89 -23.02 16.59
C LEU A 683 -25.12 -21.65 17.24
N MET A 684 -25.76 -21.58 18.42
CA MET A 684 -25.89 -20.31 19.15
C MET A 684 -24.52 -19.76 19.56
N THR A 685 -23.62 -20.62 20.04
CA THR A 685 -22.26 -20.19 20.44
C THR A 685 -21.50 -19.57 19.26
N GLU A 686 -21.63 -20.16 18.06
CA GLU A 686 -21.07 -19.60 16.82
C GLU A 686 -21.69 -18.23 16.49
N VAL A 687 -23.02 -18.11 16.55
CA VAL A 687 -23.74 -16.87 16.26
C VAL A 687 -23.39 -15.76 17.25
N LEU A 688 -23.19 -16.07 18.53
CA LEU A 688 -22.72 -15.10 19.52
C LEU A 688 -21.32 -14.57 19.19
N GLY A 689 -20.47 -15.39 18.57
CA GLY A 689 -19.19 -14.93 18.03
C GLY A 689 -19.34 -13.97 16.83
N LEU A 690 -20.44 -14.04 16.08
CA LEU A 690 -20.65 -13.15 14.93
C LEU A 690 -21.21 -11.78 15.31
N VAL A 691 -21.71 -11.60 16.54
CA VAL A 691 -22.36 -10.37 16.99
C VAL A 691 -21.47 -9.66 17.99
N GLN A 692 -21.04 -8.46 17.63
CA GLN A 692 -20.25 -7.59 18.48
C GLN A 692 -21.07 -6.39 18.91
N PHE A 693 -21.30 -6.21 20.21
CA PHE A 693 -21.99 -5.05 20.75
C PHE A 693 -21.01 -3.89 20.95
N THR A 694 -21.28 -2.76 20.29
CA THR A 694 -20.46 -1.55 20.33
C THR A 694 -21.04 -0.52 21.31
N GLY A 695 -20.28 0.56 21.54
CA GLY A 695 -20.74 1.67 22.38
C GLY A 695 -20.65 1.42 23.88
N LEU A 696 -19.89 0.40 24.33
CA LEU A 696 -19.74 0.13 25.76
C LEU A 696 -18.85 1.20 26.42
N PRO A 697 -19.22 1.65 27.64
CA PRO A 697 -18.36 2.54 28.40
C PRO A 697 -17.03 1.85 28.71
N GLU A 698 -15.93 2.60 28.72
CA GLU A 698 -14.70 2.12 29.36
C GLU A 698 -15.00 1.97 30.85
N THR A 699 -14.87 0.75 31.35
CA THR A 699 -14.77 0.52 32.79
C THR A 699 -13.53 1.26 33.31
N PRO A 700 -13.65 2.10 34.36
CA PRO A 700 -12.52 2.84 34.91
C PRO A 700 -11.48 1.94 35.60
#